data_AF-A0ABD2QG18-F1
#
_entry.id   AF-A0ABD2QG18-F1
#
_cell.length_a   1.000
_cell.length_b   1.000
_cell.length_c   1.000
_cell.angle_alpha   90.00
_cell.angle_beta   90.00
_cell.angle_gamma   90.00
#
_symmetry.space_group_name_H-M   'P 1'
#
loop_
_entity.id
_entity.type
_entity.pdbx_description
1 polymer ?
#
loop_
_entity_poly.entity_id
_entity_poly.type
_entity_poly.pdbx_seq_one_letter_code
_entity_poly.pdbx_strand_id
1 'polypeptide(L)'
;MKTLFPRDLTEEEQESTKRRLTRLIISVLNSHSDLHYYQGFHDICFVFMWVLEDDATAYKCLKKLVEGNFRIFMQKTLQSSEEYLYHIYFLLKLEHPMLLRKIEDTNMEASFALAWVLTWFSHVLPNLEDIVRLYDVFIADDSFYMPIYSSVAIMLLSVGAVEGSIYDFGELYHCLTHLPKRHPVEAIIKKAEQLRLKHPVSALEREANKFLPLIQKCKLSKTSLRITSGTTLEWLLIVISDNLHSRPIRTFFIAGTARLFILFACLLVVCRGADTPTSSYGPGDASFSELKQYSGLKLACFVDVNNDRQTDTIVVTNDNGINVLLEPKARSSSAFIFDFNVDKVPTNVVLLDPTVFGSELIRAIMSSDFNGDSVADLLVLTGDSVNNNYQAYIITGMKDKNGNFKLGPKNAAIASFTAQPLIADLNSDGVADIYGELTAGERGIILGVIGASKFELQRSPSGKAGQWMTTGGGYSAFGDFNLDSKPSLIIRSNLKEFKFLGQSLVTPDQKFPDFSSSVDITIPFPVAVMGQFRFADFNRDGKLDFIVPVCKETDCTSSSTLYLYQFDSKKWVEIPTNLVPVGFGGSGTWSFTKASSDLSVASPELIGITHGDVDLDSWPDLTAVLTYTEGANVFTVPAILMNKNDSGKLQFQAYLLPGVKLSGVDIVQMGLFDQDQDGILDLWVTTKSGHGANSLFSTRLLKQKQSTNNYFLMTMVLSGLCPNRPDCMGYGIPTTGSTADFQTYSIRGEFFKSTGITAPLSSYTALELPYILFGVGELANYIEIAKIRLISSQPGTMPLLEKQQDFIVPDAQIVVNPFTRQDPSSWRVTSFLEPLRNLKVLIIAITMVALMIFLAILVTILQCMEVREDREEKMHQVQGFHF
;
A
#
# COMPACT_ATOMS: atom_id res chain seq x y z
N MET A 1 -19.36 -0.26 -20.08
CA MET A 1 -20.65 -0.68 -20.67
C MET A 1 -21.89 -0.17 -19.94
N LYS A 2 -21.99 -0.20 -18.59
CA LYS A 2 -23.20 0.28 -17.86
C LYS A 2 -23.52 1.78 -18.00
N THR A 3 -22.56 2.62 -18.40
CA THR A 3 -22.69 4.08 -18.41
C THR A 3 -23.51 4.65 -19.58
N LEU A 4 -23.55 3.96 -20.72
CA LEU A 4 -24.26 4.44 -21.93
C LEU A 4 -25.64 3.79 -22.14
N PHE A 5 -25.96 2.72 -21.42
CA PHE A 5 -27.31 2.13 -21.47
C PHE A 5 -28.31 3.07 -20.80
N PRO A 6 -29.46 3.35 -21.43
CA PRO A 6 -30.57 3.98 -20.74
C PRO A 6 -30.93 3.21 -19.48
N ARG A 7 -31.17 3.94 -18.39
CA ARG A 7 -31.39 3.37 -17.05
C ARG A 7 -32.69 2.56 -16.94
N ASP A 8 -33.59 2.69 -17.91
CA ASP A 8 -34.94 2.11 -17.90
C ASP A 8 -35.05 0.79 -18.69
N LEU A 9 -33.94 0.25 -19.20
CA LEU A 9 -33.96 -1.01 -19.96
C LEU A 9 -34.08 -2.24 -19.06
N THR A 10 -34.98 -3.15 -19.43
CA THR A 10 -35.10 -4.48 -18.81
C THR A 10 -33.86 -5.35 -19.06
N GLU A 11 -33.63 -6.36 -18.22
CA GLU A 11 -32.47 -7.27 -18.37
C GLU A 11 -32.44 -7.97 -19.75
N GLU A 12 -33.62 -8.32 -20.28
CA GLU A 12 -33.74 -8.95 -21.60
C GLU A 12 -33.35 -8.00 -22.75
N GLU A 13 -33.75 -6.73 -22.65
CA GLU A 13 -33.40 -5.68 -23.61
C GLU A 13 -31.91 -5.33 -23.57
N GLN A 14 -31.32 -5.29 -22.37
CA GLN A 14 -29.87 -5.11 -22.20
C GLN A 14 -29.10 -6.24 -22.88
N GLU A 15 -29.52 -7.48 -22.69
CA GLU A 15 -28.86 -8.65 -23.27
C GLU A 15 -29.06 -8.73 -24.80
N SER A 16 -30.23 -8.33 -25.30
CA SER A 16 -30.48 -8.15 -26.74
C SER A 16 -29.53 -7.10 -27.35
N THR A 17 -29.38 -5.95 -26.68
CA THR A 17 -28.56 -4.84 -27.15
C THR A 17 -27.08 -5.18 -27.14
N LYS A 18 -26.57 -5.87 -26.10
CA LYS A 18 -25.19 -6.39 -26.08
C LYS A 18 -24.91 -7.33 -27.24
N ARG A 19 -25.87 -8.22 -27.57
CA ARG A 19 -25.73 -9.15 -28.69
C ARG A 19 -25.69 -8.43 -30.04
N ARG A 20 -26.53 -7.41 -30.24
CA ARG A 20 -26.50 -6.56 -31.45
C ARG A 20 -25.16 -5.84 -31.59
N LEU A 21 -24.71 -5.19 -30.53
CA LEU A 21 -23.45 -4.46 -30.50
C LEU A 21 -22.24 -5.36 -30.78
N THR A 22 -22.21 -6.55 -30.18
CA THR A 22 -21.14 -7.53 -30.39
C THR A 22 -21.06 -7.95 -31.86
N ARG A 23 -22.22 -8.21 -32.50
CA ARG A 23 -22.25 -8.54 -33.93
C ARG A 23 -21.74 -7.39 -34.80
N LEU A 24 -22.13 -6.16 -34.49
CA LEU A 24 -21.70 -4.98 -35.22
C LEU A 24 -20.17 -4.81 -35.15
N ILE A 25 -19.59 -4.89 -33.96
CA ILE A 25 -18.14 -4.79 -33.74
C ILE A 25 -17.39 -5.86 -34.54
N ILE A 26 -17.82 -7.12 -34.42
CA ILE A 26 -17.19 -8.24 -35.14
C ILE A 26 -17.30 -8.04 -36.65
N SER A 27 -18.44 -7.55 -37.15
CA SER A 27 -18.65 -7.32 -38.59
C SER A 27 -17.69 -6.26 -39.14
N VAL A 28 -17.48 -5.16 -38.40
CA VAL A 28 -16.54 -4.09 -38.77
C VAL A 28 -15.10 -4.61 -38.78
N LEU A 29 -14.68 -5.32 -37.74
CA LEU A 29 -13.33 -5.89 -37.63
C LEU A 29 -13.05 -6.95 -38.69
N ASN A 30 -14.03 -7.82 -38.99
CA ASN A 30 -13.87 -8.85 -40.01
C ASN A 30 -13.68 -8.27 -41.43
N SER A 31 -14.17 -7.04 -41.66
CA SER A 31 -13.93 -6.34 -42.93
C SER A 31 -12.56 -5.68 -43.03
N HIS A 32 -11.77 -5.65 -41.95
CA HIS A 32 -10.44 -5.05 -41.86
C HIS A 32 -9.49 -5.92 -41.03
N SER A 33 -8.91 -6.95 -41.66
CA SER A 33 -8.03 -7.90 -40.97
C SER A 33 -6.71 -7.30 -40.47
N ASP A 34 -6.34 -6.10 -40.91
CA ASP A 34 -5.16 -5.34 -40.46
C ASP A 34 -5.41 -4.52 -39.18
N LEU A 35 -6.68 -4.35 -38.77
CA LEU A 35 -7.06 -3.53 -37.62
C LEU A 35 -7.41 -4.37 -36.40
N HIS A 36 -7.06 -3.83 -35.23
CA HIS A 36 -7.16 -4.51 -33.95
C HIS A 36 -8.21 -3.83 -33.07
N TYR A 37 -9.01 -4.64 -32.38
CA TYR A 37 -9.93 -4.12 -31.38
C TYR A 37 -9.17 -3.50 -30.20
N TYR A 38 -9.66 -2.37 -29.71
CA TYR A 38 -9.21 -1.76 -28.45
C TYR A 38 -10.39 -1.56 -27.51
N GLN A 39 -10.10 -1.60 -26.20
CA GLN A 39 -11.10 -1.35 -25.17
C GLN A 39 -11.54 0.13 -25.21
N GLY A 40 -12.83 0.36 -25.50
CA GLY A 40 -13.42 1.68 -25.75
C GLY A 40 -14.04 1.81 -27.14
N PHE A 41 -13.65 0.97 -28.11
CA PHE A 41 -14.26 0.98 -29.46
C PHE A 41 -15.75 0.61 -29.42
N HIS A 42 -16.15 -0.23 -28.46
CA HIS A 42 -17.55 -0.59 -28.25
C HIS A 42 -18.44 0.60 -27.87
N ASP A 43 -17.90 1.63 -27.20
CA ASP A 43 -18.65 2.84 -26.87
C ASP A 43 -18.95 3.66 -28.13
N ILE A 44 -18.00 3.73 -29.07
CA ILE A 44 -18.22 4.34 -30.41
C ILE A 44 -19.27 3.56 -31.17
N CYS A 45 -19.13 2.23 -31.27
CA CYS A 45 -20.10 1.40 -31.98
C CYS A 45 -21.50 1.51 -31.38
N PHE A 46 -21.60 1.64 -30.05
CA PHE A 46 -22.86 1.83 -29.36
C PHE A 46 -23.54 3.15 -29.79
N VAL A 47 -22.81 4.27 -29.83
CA VAL A 47 -23.38 5.56 -30.27
C VAL A 47 -23.98 5.46 -31.68
N PHE A 48 -23.27 4.87 -32.64
CA PHE A 48 -23.77 4.71 -34.01
C PHE A 48 -24.96 3.75 -34.10
N MET A 49 -24.89 2.61 -33.41
CA MET A 49 -25.97 1.64 -33.36
C MET A 49 -27.25 2.24 -32.74
N TRP A 50 -27.07 3.06 -31.70
CA TRP A 50 -28.17 3.68 -30.96
C TRP A 50 -28.83 4.81 -31.76
N VAL A 51 -28.04 5.70 -32.37
CA VAL A 51 -28.57 6.86 -33.11
C VAL A 51 -29.18 6.48 -34.45
N LEU A 52 -28.58 5.52 -35.16
CA LEU A 52 -29.05 5.16 -36.51
C LEU A 52 -30.16 4.12 -36.49
N GLU A 53 -30.31 3.38 -35.38
CA GLU A 53 -31.27 2.29 -35.13
C GLU A 53 -31.18 1.08 -36.10
N ASP A 54 -30.65 1.28 -37.32
CA ASP A 54 -30.37 0.29 -38.35
C ASP A 54 -28.89 -0.15 -38.33
N ASP A 55 -28.66 -1.40 -37.94
CA ASP A 55 -27.34 -2.01 -37.83
C ASP A 55 -26.58 -2.03 -39.18
N ALA A 56 -27.29 -2.09 -40.32
CA ALA A 56 -26.66 -2.11 -41.64
C ALA A 56 -26.10 -0.74 -42.03
N THR A 57 -26.82 0.34 -41.71
CA THR A 57 -26.35 1.71 -41.90
C THR A 57 -25.25 2.05 -40.90
N ALA A 58 -25.40 1.67 -39.63
CA ALA A 58 -24.34 1.82 -38.62
C ALA A 58 -23.04 1.12 -39.05
N TYR A 59 -23.13 -0.09 -39.59
CA TYR A 59 -21.99 -0.80 -40.15
C TYR A 59 -21.31 -0.01 -41.27
N LYS A 60 -22.06 0.52 -42.25
CA LYS A 60 -21.49 1.30 -43.36
C LYS A 60 -20.78 2.57 -42.90
N CYS A 61 -21.37 3.28 -41.94
CA CYS A 61 -20.78 4.49 -41.35
C CYS A 61 -19.49 4.17 -40.59
N LEU A 62 -19.55 3.18 -39.69
CA LEU A 62 -18.39 2.75 -38.89
C LEU A 62 -17.27 2.22 -39.79
N LYS A 63 -17.59 1.46 -40.84
CA LYS A 63 -16.60 0.97 -41.80
C LYS A 63 -15.77 2.10 -42.39
N LYS A 64 -16.41 3.19 -42.83
CA LYS A 64 -15.73 4.36 -43.39
C LYS A 64 -14.93 5.14 -42.34
N LEU A 65 -15.48 5.32 -41.14
CA LEU A 65 -14.79 6.04 -40.06
C LEU A 65 -13.58 5.29 -39.52
N VAL A 66 -13.62 3.97 -39.53
CA VAL A 66 -12.49 3.12 -39.14
C VAL A 66 -11.34 3.17 -40.13
N GLU A 67 -11.61 3.34 -41.43
CA GLU A 67 -10.57 3.54 -42.46
C GLU A 67 -9.85 4.90 -42.33
N GLY A 68 -10.55 5.91 -41.82
CA GLY A 68 -10.03 7.26 -41.60
C GLY A 68 -9.75 7.54 -40.12
N ASN A 69 -10.72 8.15 -39.45
CA ASN A 69 -10.56 8.72 -38.11
C ASN A 69 -10.12 7.71 -37.03
N PHE A 70 -10.59 6.46 -37.06
CA PHE A 70 -10.23 5.50 -36.00
C PHE A 70 -9.04 4.61 -36.35
N ARG A 71 -8.52 4.67 -37.59
CA ARG A 71 -7.45 3.78 -38.06
C ARG A 71 -6.21 3.80 -37.19
N ILE A 72 -5.83 4.99 -36.70
CA ILE A 72 -4.62 5.17 -35.90
C ILE A 72 -4.73 4.53 -34.51
N PHE A 73 -5.95 4.42 -33.96
CA PHE A 73 -6.20 3.83 -32.63
C PHE A 73 -6.32 2.31 -32.69
N MET A 74 -6.58 1.76 -33.89
CA MET A 74 -6.74 0.32 -34.15
C MET A 74 -5.47 -0.34 -34.71
N GLN A 75 -4.32 0.33 -34.60
CA GLN A 75 -3.02 -0.25 -34.93
C GLN A 75 -2.62 -1.32 -33.91
N LYS A 76 -1.67 -2.18 -34.30
CA LYS A 76 -1.15 -3.26 -33.43
C LYS A 76 -0.52 -2.74 -32.13
N THR A 77 -0.06 -1.49 -32.11
CA THR A 77 0.57 -0.81 -30.96
C THR A 77 -0.04 0.56 -30.75
N LEU A 78 -0.15 1.03 -29.51
CA LEU A 78 -0.67 2.36 -29.16
C LEU A 78 0.28 3.53 -29.49
N GLN A 79 1.49 3.26 -30.01
CA GLN A 79 2.48 4.29 -30.28
C GLN A 79 1.94 5.42 -31.16
N SER A 80 1.21 5.10 -32.23
CA SER A 80 0.62 6.10 -33.12
C SER A 80 -0.46 6.93 -32.43
N SER A 81 -1.21 6.33 -31.50
CA SER A 81 -2.19 7.02 -30.64
C SER A 81 -1.49 7.98 -29.68
N GLU A 82 -0.38 7.57 -29.06
CA GLU A 82 0.41 8.44 -28.18
C GLU A 82 1.03 9.62 -28.93
N GLU A 83 1.62 9.35 -30.11
CA GLU A 83 2.16 10.39 -31.02
C GLU A 83 1.07 11.40 -31.41
N TYR A 84 -0.16 10.92 -31.65
CA TYR A 84 -1.30 11.78 -31.90
C TYR A 84 -1.67 12.66 -30.70
N LEU A 85 -1.62 12.14 -29.46
CA LEU A 85 -1.93 12.90 -28.25
C LEU A 85 -0.93 14.02 -27.93
N TYR A 86 0.35 13.90 -28.32
CA TYR A 86 1.34 14.95 -28.08
C TYR A 86 1.00 16.28 -28.77
N HIS A 87 0.10 16.28 -29.76
CA HIS A 87 -0.42 17.51 -30.36
C HIS A 87 -1.15 18.42 -29.35
N ILE A 88 -1.66 17.87 -28.25
CA ILE A 88 -2.19 18.63 -27.12
C ILE A 88 -1.11 19.55 -26.53
N TYR A 89 0.10 19.04 -26.33
CA TYR A 89 1.21 19.83 -25.75
C TYR A 89 1.69 20.91 -26.70
N PHE A 90 1.72 20.64 -28.01
CA PHE A 90 2.07 21.66 -29.00
C PHE A 90 1.07 22.82 -29.01
N LEU A 91 -0.22 22.53 -28.99
CA LEU A 91 -1.25 23.59 -28.92
C LEU A 91 -1.20 24.35 -27.59
N LEU A 92 -0.97 23.66 -26.46
CA LEU A 92 -0.79 24.31 -25.16
C LEU A 92 0.47 25.19 -25.12
N LYS A 93 1.56 24.80 -25.80
CA LYS A 93 2.76 25.62 -25.92
C LYS A 93 2.47 26.97 -26.58
N LEU A 94 1.60 26.95 -27.60
CA LEU A 94 1.23 28.13 -28.38
C LEU A 94 0.22 29.03 -27.64
N GLU A 95 -0.71 28.44 -26.89
CA GLU A 95 -1.78 29.20 -26.21
C GLU A 95 -1.47 29.56 -24.76
N HIS A 96 -0.82 28.67 -24.01
CA HIS A 96 -0.61 28.82 -22.57
C HIS A 96 0.69 28.13 -22.09
N PRO A 97 1.87 28.65 -22.45
CA PRO A 97 3.16 28.01 -22.16
C PRO A 97 3.43 27.80 -20.66
N MET A 98 2.86 28.62 -19.78
CA MET A 98 2.95 28.45 -18.33
C MET A 98 2.18 27.22 -17.82
N LEU A 99 1.06 26.89 -18.46
CA LEU A 99 0.25 25.71 -18.12
C LEU A 99 0.95 24.45 -18.62
N LEU A 100 1.52 24.50 -19.84
CA LEU A 100 2.34 23.42 -20.35
C LEU A 100 3.54 23.13 -19.44
N ARG A 101 4.28 24.17 -19.05
CA ARG A 101 5.44 24.01 -18.17
C ARG A 101 5.06 23.34 -16.85
N LYS A 102 3.91 23.70 -16.29
CA LYS A 102 3.39 23.07 -15.06
C LYS A 102 3.07 21.58 -15.25
N ILE A 103 2.51 21.20 -16.40
CA ILE A 103 2.24 19.80 -16.76
C ILE A 103 3.57 19.05 -16.96
N GLU A 104 4.53 19.65 -17.67
CA GLU A 104 5.86 19.07 -17.89
C GLU A 104 6.65 18.91 -16.58
N ASP A 105 6.57 19.85 -15.65
CA ASP A 105 7.22 19.80 -14.33
C ASP A 105 6.74 18.61 -13.46
N THR A 106 5.58 18.03 -13.78
CA THR A 106 5.05 16.81 -13.13
C THR A 106 5.40 15.51 -13.87
N ASN A 107 6.19 15.57 -14.95
CA ASN A 107 6.45 14.44 -15.86
C ASN A 107 5.17 13.77 -16.39
N MET A 108 4.10 14.54 -16.56
CA MET A 108 2.86 14.01 -17.10
C MET A 108 2.97 13.80 -18.60
N GLU A 109 2.51 12.64 -19.08
CA GLU A 109 2.38 12.34 -20.50
C GLU A 109 0.96 12.69 -20.98
N ALA A 110 0.78 12.94 -22.28
CA ALA A 110 -0.53 13.28 -22.85
C ALA A 110 -1.55 12.12 -22.80
N SER A 111 -1.16 10.96 -22.26
CA SER A 111 -1.99 9.77 -22.07
C SER A 111 -3.21 10.00 -21.17
N PHE A 112 -3.23 11.03 -20.33
CA PHE A 112 -4.43 11.40 -19.56
C PHE A 112 -5.64 11.71 -20.46
N ALA A 113 -5.40 12.18 -21.69
CA ALA A 113 -6.43 12.49 -22.67
C ALA A 113 -6.73 11.30 -23.61
N LEU A 114 -6.09 10.14 -23.40
CA LEU A 114 -6.26 8.97 -24.26
C LEU A 114 -7.72 8.56 -24.33
N ALA A 115 -8.39 8.38 -23.19
CA ALA A 115 -9.80 8.00 -23.15
C ALA A 115 -10.70 9.03 -23.87
N TRP A 116 -10.36 10.32 -23.83
CA TRP A 116 -11.14 11.38 -24.47
C TRP A 116 -11.07 11.26 -25.98
N VAL A 117 -9.85 11.14 -26.49
CA VAL A 117 -9.60 11.20 -27.92
C VAL A 117 -9.94 9.87 -28.61
N LEU A 118 -9.63 8.74 -27.97
CA LEU A 118 -9.82 7.40 -28.53
C LEU A 118 -11.29 6.95 -28.54
N THR A 119 -12.13 7.52 -27.66
CA THR A 119 -13.58 7.25 -27.65
C THR A 119 -14.41 8.44 -28.12
N TRP A 120 -13.79 9.49 -28.66
CA TRP A 120 -14.47 10.76 -28.97
C TRP A 120 -15.35 11.26 -27.81
N PHE A 121 -14.82 11.16 -26.59
CA PHE A 121 -15.45 11.54 -25.32
C PHE A 121 -16.66 10.69 -24.89
N SER A 122 -17.08 9.68 -25.67
CA SER A 122 -18.24 8.83 -25.36
C SER A 122 -18.09 8.03 -24.07
N HIS A 123 -16.87 7.71 -23.67
CA HIS A 123 -16.60 7.02 -22.40
C HIS A 123 -16.60 7.95 -21.18
N VAL A 124 -16.42 9.25 -21.39
CA VAL A 124 -16.15 10.22 -20.31
C VAL A 124 -17.34 11.11 -20.01
N LEU A 125 -18.09 11.52 -21.04
CA LEU A 125 -19.29 12.32 -20.85
C LEU A 125 -20.48 11.43 -20.44
N PRO A 126 -21.29 11.84 -19.45
CA PRO A 126 -22.39 11.03 -18.95
C PRO A 126 -23.67 11.14 -19.79
N ASN A 127 -23.80 12.18 -20.62
CA ASN A 127 -25.00 12.48 -21.38
C ASN A 127 -24.80 12.14 -22.87
N LEU A 128 -25.68 11.29 -23.40
CA LEU A 128 -25.63 10.87 -24.80
C LEU A 128 -25.85 12.03 -25.77
N GLU A 129 -26.69 13.02 -25.44
CA GLU A 129 -26.95 14.17 -26.32
C GLU A 129 -25.67 15.00 -26.54
N ASP A 130 -24.90 15.23 -25.47
CA ASP A 130 -23.62 15.96 -25.55
C ASP A 130 -22.58 15.17 -26.37
N ILE A 131 -22.56 13.84 -26.22
CA ILE A 131 -21.69 12.95 -27.00
C ILE A 131 -22.03 13.04 -28.49
N VAL A 132 -23.31 12.87 -28.84
CA VAL A 132 -23.78 12.93 -30.23
C VAL A 132 -23.46 14.29 -30.86
N ARG A 133 -23.65 15.37 -30.10
CA ARG A 133 -23.33 16.72 -30.56
C ARG A 133 -21.84 16.93 -30.87
N LEU A 134 -20.94 16.32 -30.10
CA LEU A 134 -19.50 16.32 -30.41
C LEU A 134 -19.19 15.49 -31.66
N TYR A 135 -19.85 14.33 -31.81
CA TYR A 135 -19.69 13.47 -32.99
C TYR A 135 -20.10 14.21 -34.27
N ASP A 136 -21.19 14.99 -34.25
CA ASP A 136 -21.58 15.82 -35.40
C ASP A 136 -20.44 16.73 -35.86
N VAL A 137 -19.75 17.37 -34.92
CA VAL A 137 -18.64 18.28 -35.21
C VAL A 137 -17.41 17.51 -35.69
N PHE A 138 -17.08 16.38 -35.07
CA PHE A 138 -15.92 15.58 -35.45
C PHE A 138 -16.07 14.90 -36.81
N ILE A 139 -17.30 14.61 -37.23
CA ILE A 139 -17.62 14.06 -38.55
C ILE A 139 -17.66 15.17 -39.61
N ALA A 140 -18.11 16.37 -39.24
CA ALA A 140 -18.21 17.51 -40.15
C ALA A 140 -16.86 18.20 -40.44
N ASP A 141 -15.87 18.09 -39.54
CA ASP A 141 -14.53 18.63 -39.78
C ASP A 141 -13.73 17.70 -40.71
N ASP A 142 -13.26 18.23 -41.83
CA ASP A 142 -12.40 17.51 -42.77
C ASP A 142 -11.01 17.19 -42.17
N SER A 143 -10.68 17.72 -40.98
CA SER A 143 -9.43 17.46 -40.31
C SER A 143 -9.58 16.47 -39.16
N PHE A 144 -8.68 15.52 -39.14
CA PHE A 144 -8.63 14.47 -38.12
C PHE A 144 -8.44 15.02 -36.68
N TYR A 145 -8.00 16.28 -36.52
CA TYR A 145 -7.50 16.86 -35.26
C TYR A 145 -8.55 17.54 -34.36
N MET A 146 -9.83 17.60 -34.78
CA MET A 146 -10.86 18.28 -33.98
C MET A 146 -10.99 17.76 -32.52
N PRO A 147 -10.84 16.45 -32.23
CA PRO A 147 -10.78 15.96 -30.84
C PRO A 147 -9.60 16.51 -30.02
N ILE A 148 -8.46 16.82 -30.66
CA ILE A 148 -7.29 17.43 -30.01
C ILE A 148 -7.60 18.89 -29.65
N TYR A 149 -8.20 19.65 -30.57
CA TYR A 149 -8.63 21.03 -30.29
C TYR A 149 -9.67 21.09 -29.17
N SER A 150 -10.63 20.16 -29.14
CA SER A 150 -11.58 20.02 -28.03
C SER A 150 -10.89 19.69 -26.71
N SER A 151 -9.88 18.81 -26.71
CA SER A 151 -9.12 18.48 -25.50
C SER A 151 -8.41 19.70 -24.92
N VAL A 152 -7.75 20.50 -25.77
CA VAL A 152 -7.07 21.73 -25.35
C VAL A 152 -8.07 22.81 -24.94
N ALA A 153 -9.20 22.92 -25.64
CA ALA A 153 -10.28 23.85 -25.27
C ALA A 153 -10.79 23.59 -23.85
N ILE A 154 -11.00 22.33 -23.48
CA ILE A 154 -11.41 21.93 -22.12
C ILE A 154 -10.36 22.38 -21.09
N MET A 155 -9.07 22.15 -21.36
CA MET A 155 -7.98 22.57 -20.47
C MET A 155 -7.93 24.09 -20.31
N LEU A 156 -8.10 24.85 -21.40
CA LEU A 156 -8.10 26.31 -21.38
C LEU A 156 -9.35 26.92 -20.73
N LEU A 157 -10.50 26.25 -20.79
CA LEU A 157 -11.70 26.64 -20.05
C LEU A 157 -11.57 26.37 -18.54
N SER A 158 -10.62 25.51 -18.15
CA SER A 158 -10.37 25.10 -16.76
C SER A 158 -9.02 25.56 -16.19
N VAL A 159 -8.39 26.60 -16.76
CA VAL A 159 -7.06 27.07 -16.31
C VAL A 159 -7.01 27.28 -14.80
N GLY A 160 -7.99 27.97 -14.20
CA GLY A 160 -7.99 28.20 -12.75
C GLY A 160 -8.05 26.91 -11.89
N ALA A 161 -8.69 25.84 -12.38
CA ALA A 161 -8.74 24.56 -11.69
C ALA A 161 -7.43 23.75 -11.85
N VAL A 162 -6.77 23.86 -13.00
CA VAL A 162 -5.49 23.19 -13.27
C VAL A 162 -4.31 23.96 -12.65
N GLU A 163 -4.41 25.29 -12.55
CA GLU A 163 -3.48 26.13 -11.82
C GLU A 163 -3.63 25.97 -10.30
N GLY A 164 -4.84 25.69 -9.81
CA GLY A 164 -5.12 25.43 -8.39
C GLY A 164 -4.72 24.05 -7.87
N SER A 165 -4.59 23.02 -8.72
CA SER A 165 -4.13 21.69 -8.32
C SER A 165 -2.62 21.71 -8.00
N ILE A 166 -2.22 21.19 -6.84
CA ILE A 166 -0.84 21.28 -6.31
C ILE A 166 0.12 20.38 -7.12
N TYR A 167 1.44 20.63 -6.98
CA TYR A 167 2.61 20.06 -7.68
C TYR A 167 2.82 18.51 -7.62
N ASP A 168 1.75 17.72 -7.65
CA ASP A 168 1.75 16.26 -7.61
C ASP A 168 1.10 15.66 -8.88
N PHE A 169 1.68 14.57 -9.42
CA PHE A 169 1.23 13.92 -10.65
C PHE A 169 -0.21 13.39 -10.51
N GLY A 170 -0.56 12.78 -9.37
CA GLY A 170 -1.86 12.15 -9.17
C GLY A 170 -3.01 13.16 -9.12
N GLU A 171 -2.82 14.27 -8.42
CA GLU A 171 -3.82 15.34 -8.32
C GLU A 171 -4.07 16.02 -9.66
N LEU A 172 -3.00 16.31 -10.41
CA LEU A 172 -3.11 16.87 -11.75
C LEU A 172 -3.79 15.86 -12.70
N TYR A 173 -3.47 14.56 -12.63
CA TYR A 173 -4.07 13.53 -13.47
C TYR A 173 -5.56 13.36 -13.17
N HIS A 174 -5.94 13.32 -11.89
CA HIS A 174 -7.34 13.28 -11.46
C HIS A 174 -8.10 14.54 -11.90
N CYS A 175 -7.51 15.73 -11.73
CA CYS A 175 -8.13 16.98 -12.16
C CYS A 175 -8.38 16.96 -13.67
N LEU A 176 -7.34 16.62 -14.45
CA LEU A 176 -7.41 16.55 -15.90
C LEU A 176 -8.50 15.58 -16.35
N THR A 177 -8.46 14.32 -15.92
CA THR A 177 -9.43 13.26 -16.32
C THR A 177 -10.90 13.63 -16.10
N HIS A 178 -11.21 14.51 -15.14
CA HIS A 178 -12.56 14.97 -14.82
C HIS A 178 -12.97 16.30 -15.47
N LEU A 179 -12.06 17.02 -16.14
CA LEU A 179 -12.36 18.31 -16.75
C LEU A 179 -13.52 18.29 -17.77
N PRO A 180 -13.67 17.27 -18.65
CA PRO A 180 -14.72 17.30 -19.67
C PRO A 180 -16.14 17.43 -19.10
N LYS A 181 -16.38 16.91 -17.88
CA LYS A 181 -17.68 16.95 -17.21
C LYS A 181 -18.07 18.34 -16.66
N ARG A 182 -17.13 19.29 -16.64
CA ARG A 182 -17.31 20.60 -15.97
C ARG A 182 -17.89 21.69 -16.87
N HIS A 183 -17.94 21.47 -18.19
CA HIS A 183 -18.30 22.50 -19.14
C HIS A 183 -19.45 22.05 -20.04
N PRO A 184 -20.39 22.96 -20.37
CA PRO A 184 -21.38 22.70 -21.42
C PRO A 184 -20.70 22.40 -22.76
N VAL A 185 -21.21 21.42 -23.50
CA VAL A 185 -20.60 20.94 -24.76
C VAL A 185 -20.40 22.04 -25.80
N GLU A 186 -21.37 22.96 -25.92
CA GLU A 186 -21.29 24.08 -26.88
C GLU A 186 -20.17 25.08 -26.55
N ALA A 187 -19.82 25.24 -25.27
CA ALA A 187 -18.70 26.09 -24.88
C ALA A 187 -17.36 25.47 -25.32
N ILE A 188 -17.25 24.14 -25.21
CA ILE A 188 -16.10 23.37 -25.68
C ILE A 188 -15.97 23.50 -27.20
N ILE A 189 -17.06 23.27 -27.94
CA ILE A 189 -17.09 23.35 -29.41
C ILE A 189 -16.65 24.74 -29.89
N LYS A 190 -17.26 25.80 -29.33
CA LYS A 190 -16.93 27.18 -29.69
C LYS A 190 -15.46 27.51 -29.44
N LYS A 191 -14.90 27.06 -28.32
CA LYS A 191 -13.49 27.30 -27.99
C LYS A 191 -12.56 26.47 -28.87
N ALA A 192 -12.91 25.22 -29.18
CA ALA A 192 -12.15 24.35 -30.07
C ALA A 192 -12.09 24.92 -31.49
N GLU A 193 -13.20 25.43 -32.02
CA GLU A 193 -13.25 26.07 -33.33
C GLU A 193 -12.38 27.34 -33.38
N GLN A 194 -12.41 28.17 -32.33
CA GLN A 194 -11.51 29.32 -32.22
C GLN A 194 -10.03 28.93 -32.27
N LEU A 195 -9.66 27.83 -31.58
CA LEU A 195 -8.29 27.32 -31.59
C LEU A 195 -7.89 26.82 -32.98
N ARG A 196 -8.78 26.10 -33.67
CA ARG A 196 -8.55 25.57 -35.02
C ARG A 196 -8.38 26.68 -36.06
N LEU A 197 -9.18 27.76 -35.96
CA LEU A 197 -9.06 28.93 -36.84
C LEU A 197 -7.75 29.69 -36.60
N LYS A 198 -7.31 29.78 -35.34
CA LYS A 198 -6.08 30.47 -34.93
C LYS A 198 -4.82 29.68 -35.28
N HIS A 199 -4.87 28.36 -35.15
CA HIS A 199 -3.78 27.42 -35.43
C HIS A 199 -4.25 26.36 -36.44
N PRO A 200 -4.09 26.60 -37.75
CA PRO A 200 -4.52 25.62 -38.76
C PRO A 200 -3.68 24.35 -38.68
N VAL A 201 -4.27 23.22 -39.07
CA VAL A 201 -3.69 21.86 -38.98
C VAL A 201 -2.31 21.76 -39.63
N SER A 202 -2.09 22.42 -40.75
CA SER A 202 -0.80 22.43 -41.46
C SER A 202 0.33 23.09 -40.65
N ALA A 203 0.01 24.01 -39.73
CA ALA A 203 0.97 24.59 -38.80
C ALA A 203 1.27 23.64 -37.63
N LEU A 204 0.23 22.94 -37.13
CA LEU A 204 0.34 21.96 -36.05
C LEU A 204 1.20 20.76 -36.48
N GLU A 205 0.97 20.21 -37.68
CA GLU A 205 1.75 19.11 -38.25
C GLU A 205 3.21 19.50 -38.53
N ARG A 206 3.44 20.73 -39.01
CA ARG A 206 4.80 21.23 -39.27
C ARG A 206 5.63 21.32 -38.00
N GLU A 207 5.01 21.73 -36.90
CA GLU A 207 5.69 21.85 -35.61
C GLU A 207 5.86 20.48 -34.94
N ALA A 208 4.87 19.60 -35.03
CA ALA A 208 5.00 18.21 -34.58
C ALA A 208 6.15 17.48 -35.30
N ASN A 209 6.28 17.65 -36.62
CA ASN A 209 7.33 17.01 -37.43
C ASN A 209 8.76 17.47 -37.08
N LYS A 210 8.94 18.63 -36.43
CA LYS A 210 10.26 19.06 -35.92
C LYS A 210 10.66 18.37 -34.61
N PHE A 211 9.68 17.94 -33.81
CA PHE A 211 9.87 17.43 -32.44
C PHE A 211 9.69 15.90 -32.32
N LEU A 212 8.85 15.27 -33.17
CA LEU A 212 8.66 13.82 -33.23
C LEU A 212 9.97 13.01 -33.36
N PRO A 213 10.99 13.43 -34.16
CA PRO A 213 12.27 12.72 -34.23
C PRO A 213 13.09 12.75 -32.93
N LEU A 214 12.89 13.75 -32.07
CA LEU A 214 13.55 13.88 -30.77
C LEU A 214 12.90 12.97 -29.72
N ILE A 215 11.58 12.78 -29.77
CA ILE A 215 10.83 11.88 -28.87
C ILE A 215 10.99 10.41 -29.30
N GLN A 216 11.00 10.11 -30.60
CA GLN A 216 11.25 8.76 -31.12
C GLN A 216 12.68 8.27 -30.80
N LYS A 217 13.69 9.15 -30.79
CA LYS A 217 15.04 8.83 -30.29
C LYS A 217 15.07 8.45 -28.80
N CYS A 218 14.12 8.95 -27.99
CA CYS A 218 13.95 8.55 -26.60
C CYS A 218 13.09 7.28 -26.42
N LYS A 219 12.17 6.96 -27.35
CA LYS A 219 11.26 5.80 -27.24
C LYS A 219 11.72 4.52 -27.96
N LEU A 220 12.63 4.58 -28.94
CA LEU A 220 13.17 3.42 -29.67
C LEU A 220 14.05 2.44 -28.82
N SER A 221 14.15 2.66 -27.51
CA SER A 221 14.84 1.78 -26.55
C SER A 221 13.94 0.67 -25.96
N LYS A 222 12.67 0.57 -26.33
CA LYS A 222 11.73 -0.40 -25.73
C LYS A 222 11.08 -1.28 -26.79
N THR A 223 11.69 -2.43 -27.08
CA THR A 223 10.98 -3.58 -27.65
C THR A 223 11.43 -4.83 -26.90
N SER A 224 10.47 -5.51 -26.29
CA SER A 224 10.68 -6.66 -25.41
C SER A 224 11.27 -7.85 -26.16
N LEU A 225 12.39 -8.38 -25.67
CA LEU A 225 12.83 -9.74 -25.97
C LEU A 225 12.62 -10.59 -24.72
N ARG A 226 11.77 -11.61 -24.83
CA ARG A 226 11.66 -12.69 -23.84
C ARG A 226 13.02 -13.36 -23.73
N ILE A 227 13.64 -13.29 -22.55
CA ILE A 227 14.83 -14.07 -22.21
C ILE A 227 14.44 -14.97 -21.05
N THR A 228 14.35 -16.26 -21.34
CA THR A 228 14.37 -17.35 -20.36
C THR A 228 15.67 -17.28 -19.56
N SER A 229 15.57 -17.10 -18.26
CA SER A 229 16.70 -17.21 -17.34
C SER A 229 17.16 -18.67 -17.27
N GLY A 230 18.45 -18.90 -17.52
CA GLY A 230 19.07 -20.19 -17.28
C GLY A 230 20.45 -20.32 -17.91
N THR A 231 21.47 -20.51 -17.07
CA THR A 231 22.80 -21.09 -17.39
C THR A 231 23.86 -20.20 -18.03
N THR A 232 24.50 -19.32 -17.24
CA THR A 232 25.77 -18.67 -17.65
C THR A 232 26.99 -19.06 -16.81
N LEU A 233 26.85 -19.94 -15.80
CA LEU A 233 28.01 -20.48 -15.08
C LEU A 233 28.53 -21.83 -15.61
N GLU A 234 27.71 -22.62 -16.32
CA GLU A 234 28.18 -23.87 -16.95
C GLU A 234 28.96 -23.62 -18.24
N TRP A 235 28.59 -22.59 -19.00
CA TRP A 235 29.26 -22.23 -20.26
C TRP A 235 30.68 -21.69 -20.07
N LEU A 236 30.96 -20.96 -18.98
CA LEU A 236 32.31 -20.42 -18.73
C LEU A 236 33.32 -21.51 -18.33
N LEU A 237 32.86 -22.58 -17.68
CA LEU A 237 33.70 -23.72 -17.28
C LEU A 237 33.97 -24.68 -18.44
N ILE A 238 33.05 -24.78 -19.40
CA ILE A 238 33.24 -25.58 -20.63
C ILE A 238 34.23 -24.90 -21.59
N VAL A 239 34.17 -23.57 -21.73
CA VAL A 239 35.05 -22.82 -22.65
C VAL A 239 36.53 -22.80 -22.19
N ILE A 240 36.80 -22.87 -20.87
CA ILE A 240 38.18 -22.98 -20.35
C ILE A 240 38.70 -24.42 -20.45
N SER A 241 37.82 -25.42 -20.38
CA SER A 241 38.18 -26.83 -20.54
C SER A 241 38.65 -27.16 -21.96
N ASP A 242 38.03 -26.57 -22.99
CA ASP A 242 38.27 -26.95 -24.38
C ASP A 242 39.47 -26.27 -25.05
N ASN A 243 40.09 -25.26 -24.40
CA ASN A 243 41.29 -24.58 -24.91
C ASN A 243 42.62 -25.02 -24.26
N LEU A 244 42.63 -26.05 -23.41
CA LEU A 244 43.86 -26.58 -22.80
C LEU A 244 44.39 -27.80 -23.58
N HIS A 245 45.33 -27.56 -24.49
CA HIS A 245 45.80 -28.54 -25.48
C HIS A 245 46.74 -29.65 -24.93
N SER A 246 47.04 -29.71 -23.63
CA SER A 246 47.96 -30.71 -23.06
C SER A 246 47.31 -31.60 -21.98
N ARG A 247 47.30 -32.91 -22.23
CA ARG A 247 46.70 -33.95 -21.35
C ARG A 247 47.17 -33.98 -19.88
N PRO A 248 48.39 -33.60 -19.47
CA PRO A 248 48.77 -33.69 -18.04
C PRO A 248 48.18 -32.58 -17.15
N ILE A 249 47.69 -31.48 -17.71
CA ILE A 249 47.18 -30.33 -16.92
C ILE A 249 45.71 -30.52 -16.51
N ARG A 250 44.89 -31.17 -17.36
CA ARG A 250 43.48 -31.50 -17.05
C ARG A 250 43.35 -32.40 -15.82
N THR A 251 44.24 -33.37 -15.65
CA THR A 251 44.22 -34.31 -14.50
C THR A 251 44.62 -33.62 -13.20
N PHE A 252 45.51 -32.63 -13.26
CA PHE A 252 45.95 -31.86 -12.07
C PHE A 252 44.88 -30.87 -11.60
N PHE A 253 44.13 -30.26 -12.54
CA PHE A 253 43.06 -29.32 -12.23
C PHE A 253 41.83 -30.00 -11.61
N ILE A 254 41.42 -31.16 -12.14
CA ILE A 254 40.27 -31.93 -11.62
C ILE A 254 40.58 -32.53 -10.22
N ALA A 255 41.82 -32.95 -9.99
CA ALA A 255 42.24 -33.44 -8.67
C ALA A 255 42.38 -32.31 -7.63
N GLY A 256 42.76 -31.10 -8.06
CA GLY A 256 42.86 -29.91 -7.23
C GLY A 256 41.50 -29.35 -6.80
N THR A 257 40.52 -29.31 -7.71
CA THR A 257 39.16 -28.84 -7.40
C THR A 257 38.40 -29.81 -6.50
N ALA A 258 38.57 -31.13 -6.67
CA ALA A 258 37.98 -32.14 -5.80
C ALA A 258 38.55 -32.07 -4.36
N ARG A 259 39.85 -31.82 -4.19
CA ARG A 259 40.45 -31.61 -2.87
C ARG A 259 40.01 -30.31 -2.20
N LEU A 260 39.80 -29.24 -2.98
CA LEU A 260 39.26 -27.99 -2.46
C LEU A 260 37.80 -28.14 -2.01
N PHE A 261 36.99 -28.90 -2.76
CA PHE A 261 35.60 -29.21 -2.41
C PHE A 261 35.49 -30.08 -1.16
N ILE A 262 36.38 -31.07 -1.01
CA ILE A 262 36.44 -31.91 0.19
C ILE A 262 36.96 -31.10 1.40
N LEU A 263 37.92 -30.19 1.21
CA LEU A 263 38.35 -29.27 2.28
C LEU A 263 37.25 -28.28 2.68
N PHE A 264 36.46 -27.79 1.71
CA PHE A 264 35.32 -26.91 1.98
C PHE A 264 34.18 -27.68 2.68
N ALA A 265 33.92 -28.94 2.28
CA ALA A 265 32.97 -29.82 2.94
C ALA A 265 33.42 -30.25 4.34
N CYS A 266 34.73 -30.47 4.56
CA CYS A 266 35.28 -30.79 5.88
C CYS A 266 35.34 -29.58 6.81
N LEU A 267 35.53 -28.35 6.30
CA LEU A 267 35.44 -27.12 7.10
C LEU A 267 33.99 -26.81 7.54
N LEU A 268 32.99 -27.21 6.75
CA LEU A 268 31.56 -27.12 7.12
C LEU A 268 31.14 -28.12 8.22
N VAL A 269 31.95 -29.14 8.51
CA VAL A 269 31.61 -30.20 9.48
C VAL A 269 32.21 -29.95 10.88
N VAL A 270 33.10 -28.96 11.07
CA VAL A 270 33.88 -28.80 12.32
C VAL A 270 33.35 -27.73 13.29
N CYS A 271 32.25 -27.03 12.98
CA CYS A 271 31.66 -26.06 13.92
C CYS A 271 30.20 -26.39 14.25
N ARG A 272 29.92 -27.55 14.87
CA ARG A 272 28.64 -27.73 15.57
C ARG A 272 28.71 -27.09 16.96
N GLY A 273 28.62 -25.77 16.98
CA GLY A 273 27.98 -25.08 18.10
C GLY A 273 26.47 -25.39 18.08
N ALA A 274 25.76 -25.12 19.16
CA ALA A 274 24.29 -25.19 19.14
C ALA A 274 23.76 -24.05 18.26
N ASP A 275 23.62 -24.30 16.96
CA ASP A 275 23.18 -23.30 15.98
C ASP A 275 21.70 -22.98 16.20
N THR A 276 21.36 -21.68 16.22
CA THR A 276 19.98 -21.20 16.25
C THR A 276 19.19 -21.79 15.08
N PRO A 277 17.90 -22.18 15.25
CA PRO A 277 17.09 -22.70 14.16
C PRO A 277 17.06 -21.75 12.95
N THR A 278 17.37 -22.27 11.76
CA THR A 278 17.30 -21.53 10.50
C THR A 278 16.62 -22.37 9.42
N SER A 279 15.96 -21.73 8.46
CA SER A 279 15.40 -22.37 7.27
C SER A 279 15.85 -21.62 6.01
N SER A 280 15.95 -22.34 4.90
CA SER A 280 16.13 -21.76 3.56
C SER A 280 14.80 -21.36 2.91
N TYR A 281 13.67 -21.77 3.48
CA TYR A 281 12.33 -21.48 2.97
C TYR A 281 11.72 -20.33 3.76
N GLY A 282 11.51 -19.20 3.09
CA GLY A 282 10.84 -18.05 3.66
C GLY A 282 9.35 -17.99 3.32
N PRO A 283 8.58 -17.14 4.02
CA PRO A 283 7.19 -16.85 3.67
C PRO A 283 7.11 -16.31 2.24
N GLY A 284 6.23 -16.86 1.39
CA GLY A 284 6.11 -16.44 -0.01
C GLY A 284 7.42 -16.50 -0.82
N ASP A 285 8.33 -17.42 -0.48
CA ASP A 285 9.70 -17.49 -1.02
C ASP A 285 10.52 -16.21 -0.81
N ALA A 286 10.16 -15.39 0.18
CA ALA A 286 10.86 -14.17 0.53
C ALA A 286 12.16 -14.45 1.31
N SER A 287 13.06 -13.47 1.25
CA SER A 287 14.25 -13.42 2.09
C SER A 287 14.29 -12.11 2.84
N PHE A 288 15.03 -12.07 3.95
CA PHE A 288 15.11 -10.89 4.82
C PHE A 288 16.55 -10.46 5.01
N SER A 289 16.77 -9.16 5.06
CA SER A 289 18.07 -8.55 5.38
C SER A 289 17.91 -7.46 6.43
N GLU A 290 18.82 -7.40 7.39
CA GLU A 290 18.85 -6.30 8.35
C GLU A 290 19.28 -5.02 7.64
N LEU A 291 18.39 -4.03 7.62
CA LEU A 291 18.65 -2.71 7.06
C LEU A 291 19.41 -1.84 8.07
N LYS A 292 18.92 -1.79 9.32
CA LYS A 292 19.53 -0.98 10.37
C LYS A 292 19.21 -1.50 11.77
N GLN A 293 20.22 -1.49 12.63
CA GLN A 293 20.08 -1.65 14.08
C GLN A 293 20.21 -0.30 14.80
N TYR A 294 19.27 -0.02 15.70
CA TYR A 294 19.29 1.10 16.63
C TYR A 294 19.50 0.57 18.06
N SER A 295 20.68 0.81 18.60
CA SER A 295 21.03 0.41 19.97
C SER A 295 20.47 1.41 20.98
N GLY A 296 19.93 0.90 22.10
CA GLY A 296 19.39 1.71 23.18
C GLY A 296 17.98 2.24 22.94
N LEU A 297 17.33 1.84 21.85
CA LEU A 297 15.98 2.23 21.48
C LEU A 297 15.02 1.05 21.57
N LYS A 298 13.76 1.36 21.86
CA LYS A 298 12.65 0.42 21.96
C LYS A 298 11.42 0.94 21.22
N LEU A 299 10.73 0.07 20.50
CA LEU A 299 9.51 0.43 19.76
C LEU A 299 8.36 0.83 20.69
N ALA A 300 7.62 1.86 20.29
CA ALA A 300 6.43 2.31 20.99
C ALA A 300 5.18 2.29 20.10
N CYS A 301 5.11 3.13 19.07
CA CYS A 301 3.97 3.24 18.15
C CYS A 301 4.39 3.80 16.78
N PHE A 302 3.47 3.73 15.81
CA PHE A 302 3.63 4.24 14.45
C PHE A 302 2.71 5.43 14.19
N VAL A 303 3.23 6.51 13.63
CA VAL A 303 2.47 7.72 13.28
C VAL A 303 3.27 8.62 12.35
N ASP A 304 2.61 9.26 11.38
CA ASP A 304 3.21 10.34 10.60
C ASP A 304 3.25 11.62 11.45
N VAL A 305 4.42 11.96 12.02
CA VAL A 305 4.54 13.14 12.89
C VAL A 305 4.71 14.43 12.10
N ASN A 306 5.12 14.33 10.84
CA ASN A 306 5.54 15.48 10.04
C ASN A 306 4.59 15.79 8.87
N ASN A 307 3.50 15.02 8.76
CA ASN A 307 2.44 15.08 7.76
C ASN A 307 2.99 14.99 6.33
N ASP A 308 4.00 14.14 6.10
CA ASP A 308 4.55 13.88 4.76
C ASP A 308 4.02 12.62 4.09
N ARG A 309 3.01 11.99 4.71
CA ARG A 309 2.37 10.71 4.38
C ARG A 309 3.19 9.48 4.70
N GLN A 310 4.46 9.64 5.07
CA GLN A 310 5.27 8.51 5.49
C GLN A 310 5.01 8.22 6.97
N THR A 311 4.87 6.95 7.29
CA THR A 311 4.63 6.54 8.67
C THR A 311 5.95 6.57 9.42
N ASP A 312 6.09 7.45 10.40
CA ASP A 312 7.29 7.49 11.24
C ASP A 312 7.16 6.53 12.44
N THR A 313 8.28 6.18 13.07
CA THR A 313 8.30 5.26 14.22
C THR A 313 8.69 5.99 15.51
N ILE A 314 7.81 6.01 16.51
CA ILE A 314 8.12 6.51 17.85
C ILE A 314 8.86 5.43 18.65
N VAL A 315 9.96 5.83 19.28
CA VAL A 315 10.79 4.95 20.10
C VAL A 315 11.12 5.58 21.45
N VAL A 316 11.25 4.71 22.45
CA VAL A 316 11.66 5.08 23.82
C VAL A 316 13.13 4.70 24.00
N THR A 317 13.91 5.59 24.58
CA THR A 317 15.32 5.31 24.92
C THR A 317 15.42 4.58 26.26
N ASN A 318 16.50 3.84 26.50
CA ASN A 318 16.71 3.14 27.77
C ASN A 318 16.70 4.04 29.02
N ASP A 319 16.97 5.33 28.85
CA ASP A 319 17.01 6.35 29.90
C ASP A 319 15.73 7.18 30.04
N ASN A 320 14.60 6.74 29.46
CA ASN A 320 13.28 7.42 29.48
C ASN A 320 13.15 8.67 28.58
N GLY A 321 13.96 8.79 27.54
CA GLY A 321 13.76 9.76 26.46
C GLY A 321 12.74 9.26 25.42
N ILE A 322 12.18 10.20 24.65
CA ILE A 322 11.28 9.89 23.53
C ILE A 322 11.91 10.43 22.25
N ASN A 323 12.09 9.54 21.28
CA ASN A 323 12.61 9.86 19.97
C ASN A 323 11.63 9.44 18.88
N VAL A 324 11.84 9.98 17.68
CA VAL A 324 11.19 9.51 16.45
C VAL A 324 12.25 9.09 15.45
N LEU A 325 12.02 7.96 14.79
CA LEU A 325 12.75 7.54 13.60
C LEU A 325 11.96 8.07 12.40
N LEU A 326 12.44 9.17 11.81
CA LEU A 326 11.79 9.83 10.68
C LEU A 326 12.09 9.10 9.38
N GLU A 327 11.04 8.79 8.63
CA GLU A 327 11.17 8.13 7.35
C GLU A 327 11.70 9.08 6.26
N PRO A 328 12.65 8.62 5.44
CA PRO A 328 13.36 9.47 4.52
C PRO A 328 12.49 9.78 3.31
N LYS A 329 12.08 11.06 3.17
CA LYS A 329 11.28 11.55 2.02
C LYS A 329 11.70 10.92 0.69
N ALA A 330 10.72 10.43 -0.06
CA ALA A 330 10.89 9.97 -1.45
C ALA A 330 11.61 10.98 -2.35
N ARG A 331 11.68 12.26 -1.93
CA ARG A 331 12.26 13.40 -2.65
C ARG A 331 13.63 13.92 -2.16
N SER A 332 14.29 13.29 -1.17
CA SER A 332 15.65 13.71 -0.81
C SER A 332 16.69 13.13 -1.77
N SER A 333 16.83 13.78 -2.93
CA SER A 333 17.99 13.64 -3.82
C SER A 333 18.33 15.02 -4.36
N SER A 334 18.83 15.88 -3.48
CA SER A 334 19.75 16.95 -3.87
C SER A 334 21.13 16.39 -4.27
N ALA A 335 21.32 15.07 -4.19
CA ALA A 335 22.45 14.39 -4.78
C ALA A 335 22.23 14.23 -6.30
N PHE A 336 23.21 14.71 -7.05
CA PHE A 336 23.41 14.45 -8.47
C PHE A 336 23.17 12.98 -8.85
N ILE A 337 22.98 12.77 -10.16
CA ILE A 337 22.70 11.56 -10.97
C ILE A 337 23.66 10.36 -10.71
N PHE A 338 24.12 10.09 -9.49
CA PHE A 338 25.06 9.00 -9.21
C PHE A 338 24.84 8.26 -7.87
N ASP A 339 23.90 8.68 -7.02
CA ASP A 339 23.63 7.96 -5.76
C ASP A 339 22.49 6.94 -5.94
N PHE A 340 22.79 5.84 -6.62
CA PHE A 340 21.80 4.91 -7.18
C PHE A 340 21.55 3.64 -6.36
N ASN A 341 22.00 3.53 -5.11
CA ASN A 341 21.87 2.28 -4.35
C ASN A 341 22.04 2.38 -2.83
N VAL A 342 21.72 3.53 -2.22
CA VAL A 342 21.74 3.64 -0.76
C VAL A 342 20.33 3.40 -0.26
N ASP A 343 20.09 2.22 0.33
CA ASP A 343 18.87 1.97 1.10
C ASP A 343 18.73 3.10 2.12
N LYS A 344 17.64 3.86 2.01
CA LYS A 344 17.44 5.02 2.85
C LYS A 344 17.03 4.51 4.23
N VAL A 345 17.78 4.92 5.25
CA VAL A 345 17.51 4.51 6.62
C VAL A 345 16.77 5.60 7.39
N PRO A 346 15.87 5.24 8.30
CA PRO A 346 15.19 6.21 9.14
C PRO A 346 16.18 7.05 9.96
N THR A 347 15.89 8.34 10.14
CA THR A 347 16.75 9.25 10.90
C THR A 347 16.25 9.39 12.33
N ASN A 348 17.09 9.07 13.31
CA ASN A 348 16.75 9.22 14.72
C ASN A 348 16.79 10.70 15.17
N VAL A 349 15.65 11.21 15.63
CA VAL A 349 15.48 12.58 16.13
C VAL A 349 14.93 12.55 17.55
N VAL A 350 15.55 13.30 18.46
CA VAL A 350 15.09 13.44 19.84
C VAL A 350 13.87 14.36 19.90
N LEU A 351 12.77 13.89 20.50
CA LEU A 351 11.55 14.67 20.70
C LEU A 351 11.44 15.20 22.13
N LEU A 352 11.73 14.36 23.13
CA LEU A 352 11.74 14.74 24.54
C LEU A 352 12.97 14.17 25.26
N ASP A 353 13.56 15.01 26.11
CA ASP A 353 14.74 14.68 26.89
C ASP A 353 14.43 13.64 27.98
N PRO A 354 15.35 12.70 28.25
CA PRO A 354 15.25 11.70 29.33
C PRO A 354 14.85 12.25 30.71
N THR A 355 15.23 13.50 31.02
CA THR A 355 14.97 14.12 32.33
C THR A 355 13.52 14.52 32.56
N VAL A 356 12.68 14.58 31.51
CA VAL A 356 11.30 15.08 31.57
C VAL A 356 10.41 14.25 32.51
N PHE A 357 10.61 12.93 32.55
CA PHE A 357 9.87 12.03 33.43
C PHE A 357 10.62 11.67 34.72
N GLY A 358 11.85 12.18 34.89
CA GLY A 358 12.67 11.90 36.07
C GLY A 358 12.86 10.39 36.27
N SER A 359 12.47 9.88 37.45
CA SER A 359 12.55 8.45 37.77
C SER A 359 11.30 7.65 37.36
N GLU A 360 10.27 8.28 36.80
CA GLU A 360 9.07 7.58 36.32
C GLU A 360 9.36 6.85 35.02
N LEU A 361 9.34 5.51 35.05
CA LEU A 361 9.61 4.68 33.88
C LEU A 361 8.49 4.80 32.85
N ILE A 362 8.84 5.06 31.59
CA ILE A 362 7.87 5.06 30.48
C ILE A 362 7.49 3.61 30.15
N ARG A 363 6.21 3.29 30.29
CA ARG A 363 5.66 1.93 30.15
C ARG A 363 4.96 1.69 28.81
N ALA A 364 4.45 2.73 28.17
CA ALA A 364 3.87 2.69 26.83
C ALA A 364 3.72 4.11 26.29
N ILE A 365 3.75 4.25 24.97
CA ILE A 365 3.38 5.47 24.26
C ILE A 365 2.38 5.08 23.17
N MET A 366 1.33 5.86 23.05
CA MET A 366 0.35 5.76 21.98
C MET A 366 0.23 7.13 21.31
N SER A 367 -0.13 7.16 20.03
CA SER A 367 -0.24 8.39 19.24
C SER A 367 -1.64 8.55 18.67
N SER A 368 -2.16 9.77 18.69
CA SER A 368 -3.41 10.14 18.04
C SER A 368 -3.54 11.67 17.94
N ASP A 369 -4.70 12.19 17.54
CA ASP A 369 -5.00 13.63 17.52
C ASP A 369 -6.07 13.92 18.60
N PHE A 370 -5.64 14.33 19.80
CA PHE A 370 -6.55 14.56 20.94
C PHE A 370 -7.16 15.96 20.94
N ASN A 371 -6.56 16.90 20.21
CA ASN A 371 -7.01 18.30 20.14
C ASN A 371 -7.59 18.67 18.75
N GLY A 372 -7.68 17.73 17.82
CA GLY A 372 -8.27 17.91 16.49
C GLY A 372 -7.50 18.87 15.58
N ASP A 373 -6.22 19.14 15.83
CA ASP A 373 -5.41 20.09 15.06
C ASP A 373 -4.67 19.46 13.86
N SER A 374 -4.86 18.15 13.63
CA SER A 374 -4.19 17.33 12.60
C SER A 374 -2.67 17.24 12.76
N VAL A 375 -2.17 17.33 14.00
CA VAL A 375 -0.78 17.09 14.38
C VAL A 375 -0.73 15.97 15.42
N ALA A 376 0.35 15.19 15.43
CA ALA A 376 0.44 14.00 16.26
C ALA A 376 0.65 14.37 17.73
N ASP A 377 -0.29 13.95 18.56
CA ASP A 377 -0.20 14.01 20.02
C ASP A 377 0.20 12.65 20.57
N LEU A 378 0.85 12.64 21.75
CA LEU A 378 1.26 11.44 22.44
C LEU A 378 0.52 11.26 23.76
N LEU A 379 -0.06 10.09 23.95
CA LEU A 379 -0.48 9.56 25.25
C LEU A 379 0.66 8.74 25.83
N VAL A 380 1.33 9.30 26.84
CA VAL A 380 2.45 8.65 27.53
C VAL A 380 1.95 8.05 28.84
N LEU A 381 2.22 6.75 29.02
CA LEU A 381 1.92 6.03 30.26
C LEU A 381 3.22 5.79 31.04
N THR A 382 3.26 6.24 32.28
CA THR A 382 4.35 5.91 33.22
C THR A 382 3.84 5.05 34.36
N GLY A 383 4.73 4.30 35.02
CA GLY A 383 4.34 3.44 36.13
C GLY A 383 5.50 2.66 36.71
N ASP A 384 5.28 2.09 37.88
CA ASP A 384 6.22 1.20 38.55
C ASP A 384 6.05 -0.24 38.03
N SER A 385 7.11 -1.06 38.06
CA SER A 385 7.11 -2.44 37.58
C SER A 385 6.26 -3.39 38.45
N VAL A 386 5.94 -2.99 39.68
CA VAL A 386 5.32 -3.86 40.70
C VAL A 386 3.79 -3.79 40.70
N ASN A 387 3.23 -2.61 40.46
CA ASN A 387 1.79 -2.36 40.54
C ASN A 387 1.33 -1.96 39.13
N ASN A 388 0.37 -2.67 38.53
CA ASN A 388 -0.19 -2.41 37.18
C ASN A 388 -0.92 -1.06 37.05
N ASN A 389 -0.47 -0.01 37.74
CA ASN A 389 -1.03 1.32 37.72
C ASN A 389 -0.25 2.18 36.74
N TYR A 390 -0.97 2.77 35.79
CA TYR A 390 -0.42 3.61 34.74
C TYR A 390 -0.87 5.05 34.96
N GLN A 391 0.08 5.94 35.25
CA GLN A 391 -0.16 7.38 35.19
C GLN A 391 -0.14 7.84 33.74
N ALA A 392 -1.20 8.51 33.31
CA ALA A 392 -1.37 8.95 31.93
C ALA A 392 -1.06 10.44 31.78
N TYR A 393 -0.38 10.79 30.69
CA TYR A 393 -0.04 12.15 30.30
C TYR A 393 -0.37 12.35 28.82
N ILE A 394 -1.05 13.44 28.47
CA ILE A 394 -1.19 13.87 27.08
C ILE A 394 -0.15 14.96 26.81
N ILE A 395 0.69 14.73 25.81
CA ILE A 395 1.67 15.70 25.32
C ILE A 395 1.30 16.04 23.89
N THR A 396 0.86 17.28 23.67
CA THR A 396 0.39 17.72 22.36
C THR A 396 1.55 18.00 21.40
N GLY A 397 1.37 17.65 20.14
CA GLY A 397 2.27 17.99 19.06
C GLY A 397 2.13 19.44 18.62
N MET A 398 3.19 20.01 18.06
CA MET A 398 3.17 21.33 17.48
C MET A 398 4.23 21.48 16.39
N LYS A 399 3.98 22.38 15.43
CA LYS A 399 4.98 22.74 14.42
C LYS A 399 5.76 23.98 14.89
N ASP A 400 7.08 23.91 14.85
CA ASP A 400 7.93 25.05 15.18
C ASP A 400 7.92 26.12 14.06
N LYS A 401 8.65 27.23 14.24
CA LYS A 401 8.72 28.31 13.25
C LYS A 401 9.22 27.87 11.87
N ASN A 402 9.97 26.76 11.81
CA ASN A 402 10.51 26.18 10.58
C ASN A 402 9.60 25.07 10.02
N GLY A 403 8.46 24.81 10.66
CA GLY A 403 7.53 23.75 10.29
C GLY A 403 7.92 22.35 10.78
N ASN A 404 8.97 22.22 11.61
CA ASN A 404 9.38 20.92 12.14
C ASN A 404 8.47 20.51 13.29
N PHE A 405 8.18 19.21 13.37
CA PHE A 405 7.43 18.63 14.47
C PHE A 405 8.20 18.75 15.79
N LYS A 406 7.49 19.14 16.86
CA LYS A 406 7.97 19.16 18.24
C LYS A 406 6.84 18.77 19.18
N LEU A 407 7.23 18.25 20.33
CA LEU A 407 6.30 18.00 21.43
C LEU A 407 6.26 19.21 22.37
N GLY A 408 5.06 19.46 22.92
CA GLY A 408 4.86 20.42 24.00
C GLY A 408 5.49 19.96 25.33
N PRO A 409 5.40 20.78 26.39
CA PRO A 409 5.89 20.40 27.70
C PRO A 409 5.06 19.27 28.35
N LYS A 410 5.68 18.51 29.27
CA LYS A 410 4.95 17.57 30.15
C LYS A 410 3.95 18.35 31.02
N ASN A 411 2.66 18.07 30.80
CA ASN A 411 1.57 18.59 31.63
C ASN A 411 1.38 17.74 32.90
N ALA A 412 0.48 18.15 33.79
CA ALA A 412 0.06 17.33 34.91
C ALA A 412 -0.57 16.01 34.42
N ALA A 413 -0.41 14.94 35.20
CA ALA A 413 -1.05 13.66 34.91
C ALA A 413 -2.57 13.84 34.81
N ILE A 414 -3.17 13.30 33.74
CA ILE A 414 -4.61 13.43 33.46
C ILE A 414 -5.44 12.42 34.26
N ALA A 415 -4.90 11.22 34.49
CA ALA A 415 -5.57 10.12 35.18
C ALA A 415 -4.58 9.02 35.57
N SER A 416 -5.02 8.13 36.45
CA SER A 416 -4.33 6.88 36.79
C SER A 416 -5.22 5.68 36.49
N PHE A 417 -4.75 4.76 35.66
CA PHE A 417 -5.49 3.59 35.20
C PHE A 417 -4.92 2.29 35.78
N THR A 418 -5.77 1.27 36.00
CA THR A 418 -5.36 -0.09 36.45
C THR A 418 -4.88 -0.99 35.31
N ALA A 419 -5.07 -0.55 34.08
CA ALA A 419 -4.65 -1.18 32.84
C ALA A 419 -4.41 -0.08 31.80
N GLN A 420 -3.62 -0.34 30.75
CA GLN A 420 -3.41 0.66 29.70
C GLN A 420 -4.74 1.03 29.02
N PRO A 421 -5.14 2.31 28.99
CA PRO A 421 -6.42 2.72 28.41
C PRO A 421 -6.46 2.53 26.89
N LEU A 422 -7.67 2.57 26.36
CA LEU A 422 -7.99 2.51 24.94
C LEU A 422 -8.12 3.92 24.36
N ILE A 423 -7.43 4.16 23.24
CA ILE A 423 -7.73 5.28 22.32
C ILE A 423 -8.90 4.88 21.41
N ALA A 424 -9.93 5.71 21.36
CA ALA A 424 -11.17 5.49 20.61
C ALA A 424 -11.79 6.83 20.15
N ASP A 425 -12.73 6.81 19.21
CA ASP A 425 -13.57 7.99 18.86
C ASP A 425 -15.00 7.70 19.35
N LEU A 426 -15.21 7.77 20.67
CA LEU A 426 -16.42 7.25 21.33
C LEU A 426 -17.68 8.06 20.97
N ASN A 427 -17.52 9.36 20.76
CA ASN A 427 -18.61 10.26 20.40
C ASN A 427 -18.72 10.46 18.87
N SER A 428 -17.81 9.88 18.08
CA SER A 428 -17.75 9.95 16.61
C SER A 428 -17.55 11.36 16.05
N ASP A 429 -16.84 12.23 16.79
CA ASP A 429 -16.53 13.60 16.37
C ASP A 429 -15.22 13.70 15.56
N GLY A 430 -14.39 12.65 15.60
CA GLY A 430 -13.13 12.57 14.86
C GLY A 430 -11.90 13.00 15.58
N VAL A 431 -12.06 13.41 16.83
CA VAL A 431 -10.99 13.63 17.76
C VAL A 431 -10.81 12.35 18.56
N ALA A 432 -9.58 12.04 18.92
CA ALA A 432 -9.30 10.88 19.75
C ALA A 432 -9.74 11.12 21.20
N ASP A 433 -10.40 10.12 21.78
CA ASP A 433 -10.78 9.99 23.17
C ASP A 433 -9.93 8.94 23.88
N ILE A 434 -9.94 8.98 25.22
CA ILE A 434 -9.30 7.96 26.07
C ILE A 434 -10.36 7.32 26.96
N TYR A 435 -10.41 5.99 26.97
CA TYR A 435 -11.32 5.20 27.78
C TYR A 435 -10.60 4.10 28.56
N GLY A 436 -10.88 3.97 29.86
CA GLY A 436 -10.25 2.92 30.66
C GLY A 436 -10.80 2.77 32.08
N GLU A 437 -10.25 1.81 32.81
CA GLU A 437 -10.53 1.58 34.24
C GLU A 437 -9.56 2.39 35.13
N LEU A 438 -10.11 3.24 35.99
CA LEU A 438 -9.32 4.02 36.93
C LEU A 438 -8.90 3.18 38.15
N THR A 439 -7.84 3.59 38.85
CA THR A 439 -7.37 2.94 40.09
C THR A 439 -8.39 2.90 41.23
N ALA A 440 -9.44 3.71 41.15
CA ALA A 440 -10.57 3.70 42.09
C ALA A 440 -11.63 2.62 41.76
N GLY A 441 -11.48 1.89 40.65
CA GLY A 441 -12.42 0.85 40.18
C GLY A 441 -13.60 1.38 39.34
N GLU A 442 -13.66 2.68 39.08
CA GLU A 442 -14.66 3.33 38.21
C GLU A 442 -14.15 3.45 36.76
N ARG A 443 -15.04 3.76 35.81
CA ARG A 443 -14.65 4.07 34.43
C ARG A 443 -14.25 5.53 34.30
N GLY A 444 -13.17 5.77 33.55
CA GLY A 444 -12.72 7.09 33.14
C GLY A 444 -12.90 7.28 31.64
N ILE A 445 -13.46 8.43 31.25
CA ILE A 445 -13.44 8.92 29.87
C ILE A 445 -12.76 10.28 29.87
N ILE A 446 -11.90 10.51 28.89
CA ILE A 446 -11.37 11.83 28.55
C ILE A 446 -11.75 12.06 27.10
N LEU A 447 -12.63 13.02 26.87
CA LEU A 447 -13.03 13.36 25.51
C LEU A 447 -12.00 14.29 24.88
N GLY A 448 -11.63 14.00 23.64
CA GLY A 448 -10.88 14.90 22.80
C GLY A 448 -11.71 16.17 22.53
N VAL A 449 -11.04 17.31 22.39
CA VAL A 449 -11.73 18.59 22.16
C VAL A 449 -10.94 19.44 21.19
N ILE A 450 -11.60 19.87 20.11
CA ILE A 450 -11.00 20.69 19.06
C ILE A 450 -10.38 21.98 19.63
N GLY A 451 -9.09 22.19 19.40
CA GLY A 451 -8.32 23.35 19.87
C GLY A 451 -8.03 23.37 21.37
N ALA A 452 -8.32 22.29 22.10
CA ALA A 452 -8.07 22.25 23.53
C ALA A 452 -6.58 22.12 23.86
N SER A 453 -6.18 22.77 24.97
CA SER A 453 -4.86 22.63 25.59
C SER A 453 -4.92 21.93 26.95
N LYS A 454 -6.12 21.60 27.40
CA LYS A 454 -6.40 20.91 28.67
C LYS A 454 -7.49 19.89 28.43
N PHE A 455 -7.35 18.75 29.10
CA PHE A 455 -8.24 17.60 28.97
C PHE A 455 -8.85 17.29 30.33
N GLU A 456 -10.16 17.03 30.34
CA GLU A 456 -10.91 16.80 31.58
C GLU A 456 -11.28 15.32 31.72
N LEU A 457 -10.95 14.74 32.87
CA LEU A 457 -11.35 13.38 33.23
C LEU A 457 -12.80 13.38 33.72
N GLN A 458 -13.65 12.67 33.00
CA GLN A 458 -15.00 12.32 33.41
C GLN A 458 -14.98 10.95 34.09
N ARG A 459 -15.69 10.83 35.22
CA ARG A 459 -15.81 9.59 36.00
C ARG A 459 -17.22 9.05 35.95
N SER A 460 -17.35 7.75 35.74
CA SER A 460 -18.66 7.09 35.80
C SER A 460 -19.22 7.10 37.22
N PRO A 461 -20.56 7.15 37.40
CA PRO A 461 -21.16 6.91 38.72
C PRO A 461 -20.72 5.57 39.31
N SER A 462 -20.58 5.50 40.64
CA SER A 462 -20.16 4.29 41.36
C SER A 462 -21.16 3.14 41.13
N GLY A 463 -20.79 2.21 40.25
CA GLY A 463 -21.53 1.00 39.89
C GLY A 463 -20.61 0.04 39.14
N LYS A 464 -20.84 -1.27 39.27
CA LYS A 464 -19.98 -2.30 38.64
C LYS A 464 -20.14 -2.29 37.10
N ALA A 465 -19.48 -1.36 36.42
CA ALA A 465 -19.22 -1.48 34.99
C ALA A 465 -18.34 -2.72 34.78
N GLY A 466 -18.66 -3.56 33.79
CA GLY A 466 -18.01 -4.88 33.61
C GLY A 466 -16.49 -4.78 33.60
N GLN A 467 -15.83 -5.36 34.61
CA GLN A 467 -14.43 -5.12 35.01
C GLN A 467 -13.41 -5.42 33.90
N TRP A 468 -12.37 -4.59 33.78
CA TRP A 468 -11.22 -4.92 32.96
C TRP A 468 -10.38 -5.97 33.68
N MET A 469 -9.81 -6.90 32.93
CA MET A 469 -8.81 -7.77 33.49
C MET A 469 -7.56 -6.97 33.85
N THR A 470 -7.24 -6.88 35.14
CA THR A 470 -6.06 -6.15 35.64
C THR A 470 -4.80 -7.00 35.64
N THR A 471 -4.93 -8.32 35.44
CA THR A 471 -3.84 -9.30 35.35
C THR A 471 -3.77 -9.89 33.94
N GLY A 472 -2.56 -10.07 33.39
CA GLY A 472 -2.40 -10.64 32.04
C GLY A 472 -2.72 -9.69 30.87
N GLY A 473 -2.80 -8.37 31.11
CA GLY A 473 -3.08 -7.40 30.06
C GLY A 473 -4.57 -7.22 29.83
N GLY A 474 -5.08 -6.07 30.30
CA GLY A 474 -6.46 -5.61 30.06
C GLY A 474 -6.65 -5.17 28.62
N TYR A 475 -6.61 -6.13 27.69
CA TYR A 475 -6.76 -5.86 26.27
C TYR A 475 -8.17 -5.35 25.95
N SER A 476 -8.22 -4.36 25.08
CA SER A 476 -9.45 -3.72 24.65
C SER A 476 -9.31 -3.25 23.20
N ALA A 477 -10.42 -3.19 22.48
CA ALA A 477 -10.45 -2.65 21.13
C ALA A 477 -11.71 -1.85 20.85
N PHE A 478 -11.58 -0.93 19.89
CA PHE A 478 -12.62 -0.05 19.39
C PHE A 478 -12.70 -0.15 17.88
N GLY A 479 -13.92 -0.17 17.33
CA GLY A 479 -14.08 -0.31 15.89
C GLY A 479 -15.49 -0.67 15.47
N ASP A 480 -15.73 -0.73 14.16
CA ASP A 480 -16.96 -1.27 13.57
C ASP A 480 -16.78 -2.75 13.21
N PHE A 481 -16.85 -3.64 14.20
CA PHE A 481 -16.57 -5.08 14.03
C PHE A 481 -17.69 -5.85 13.33
N ASN A 482 -18.93 -5.35 13.40
CA ASN A 482 -20.12 -5.94 12.78
C ASN A 482 -20.55 -5.24 11.49
N LEU A 483 -19.77 -4.25 11.03
CA LEU A 483 -19.96 -3.52 9.78
C LEU A 483 -21.31 -2.78 9.69
N ASP A 484 -21.80 -2.26 10.82
CA ASP A 484 -23.03 -1.48 10.91
C ASP A 484 -22.79 0.04 11.02
N SER A 485 -21.52 0.47 10.88
CA SER A 485 -21.05 1.84 11.01
C SER A 485 -21.31 2.48 12.38
N LYS A 486 -21.48 1.67 13.43
CA LYS A 486 -21.61 2.15 14.80
C LYS A 486 -20.37 1.79 15.62
N PRO A 487 -20.05 2.59 16.64
CA PRO A 487 -18.90 2.32 17.49
C PRO A 487 -19.15 1.02 18.27
N SER A 488 -18.26 0.03 18.16
CA SER A 488 -18.28 -1.16 18.99
C SER A 488 -17.06 -1.20 19.91
N LEU A 489 -17.24 -1.80 21.08
CA LEU A 489 -16.18 -2.02 22.07
C LEU A 489 -16.04 -3.51 22.41
N ILE A 490 -14.81 -3.97 22.52
CA ILE A 490 -14.46 -5.29 23.05
C ILE A 490 -13.53 -5.08 24.23
N ILE A 491 -13.86 -5.66 25.38
CA ILE A 491 -13.04 -5.60 26.60
C ILE A 491 -12.84 -7.00 27.12
N ARG A 492 -11.59 -7.37 27.41
CA ARG A 492 -11.28 -8.61 28.13
C ARG A 492 -11.65 -8.45 29.60
N SER A 493 -12.66 -9.18 30.05
CA SER A 493 -13.10 -9.18 31.46
C SER A 493 -12.44 -10.29 32.29
N ASN A 494 -12.07 -11.40 31.64
CA ASN A 494 -11.36 -12.51 32.27
C ASN A 494 -10.47 -13.24 31.24
N LEU A 495 -9.69 -14.24 31.68
CA LEU A 495 -8.79 -15.02 30.81
C LEU A 495 -9.51 -15.68 29.64
N LYS A 496 -10.80 -16.00 29.75
CA LYS A 496 -11.59 -16.65 28.68
C LYS A 496 -12.82 -15.86 28.24
N GLU A 497 -13.04 -14.67 28.78
CA GLU A 497 -14.29 -13.94 28.62
C GLU A 497 -14.02 -12.52 28.12
N PHE A 498 -14.75 -12.14 27.08
CA PHE A 498 -14.78 -10.80 26.53
C PHE A 498 -16.19 -10.24 26.59
N LYS A 499 -16.31 -8.97 26.98
CA LYS A 499 -17.55 -8.20 26.85
C LYS A 499 -17.54 -7.51 25.50
N PHE A 500 -18.48 -7.87 24.63
CA PHE A 500 -18.71 -7.21 23.35
C PHE A 500 -19.92 -6.29 23.44
N LEU A 501 -19.69 -4.99 23.25
CA LEU A 501 -20.72 -3.99 23.15
C LEU A 501 -20.79 -3.54 21.68
N GLY A 502 -21.76 -4.08 20.93
CA GLY A 502 -21.94 -3.78 19.50
C GLY A 502 -22.48 -2.37 19.22
N GLN A 503 -22.81 -1.60 20.24
CA GLN A 503 -23.20 -0.20 20.10
C GLN A 503 -22.80 0.61 21.34
N SER A 504 -21.60 1.15 21.32
CA SER A 504 -21.03 2.03 22.33
C SER A 504 -21.40 3.48 22.08
N LEU A 505 -22.67 3.85 22.30
CA LEU A 505 -23.10 5.24 22.16
C LEU A 505 -22.55 6.10 23.31
N VAL A 506 -21.75 7.10 22.96
CA VAL A 506 -21.49 8.26 23.82
C VAL A 506 -22.14 9.48 23.18
N THR A 507 -23.14 10.02 23.85
CA THR A 507 -23.95 11.16 23.40
C THR A 507 -24.11 12.16 24.54
N PRO A 508 -24.65 13.38 24.29
CA PRO A 508 -24.93 14.32 25.37
C PRO A 508 -25.80 13.75 26.50
N ASP A 509 -26.73 12.83 26.16
CA ASP A 509 -27.63 12.17 27.13
C ASP A 509 -26.99 10.93 27.79
N GLN A 510 -26.11 10.22 27.07
CA GLN A 510 -25.40 9.04 27.54
C GLN A 510 -23.88 9.29 27.56
N LYS A 511 -23.36 9.71 28.72
CA LYS A 511 -21.94 10.09 28.86
C LYS A 511 -20.95 8.93 28.88
N PHE A 512 -21.41 7.70 29.09
CA PHE A 512 -20.56 6.50 29.18
C PHE A 512 -21.18 5.33 28.40
N PRO A 513 -20.35 4.45 27.82
CA PRO A 513 -20.84 3.22 27.20
C PRO A 513 -21.60 2.35 28.22
N ASP A 514 -22.79 1.88 27.83
CA ASP A 514 -23.64 1.06 28.69
C ASP A 514 -23.42 -0.43 28.41
N PHE A 515 -22.69 -1.09 29.30
CA PHE A 515 -22.42 -2.52 29.23
C PHE A 515 -23.59 -3.41 29.67
N SER A 516 -24.75 -2.85 30.07
CA SER A 516 -25.95 -3.63 30.40
C SER A 516 -26.46 -4.47 29.21
N SER A 517 -26.21 -4.00 27.99
CA SER A 517 -26.57 -4.67 26.73
C SER A 517 -25.42 -5.47 26.11
N SER A 518 -24.27 -5.55 26.78
CA SER A 518 -23.11 -6.27 26.25
C SER A 518 -23.35 -7.78 26.18
N VAL A 519 -22.71 -8.41 25.21
CA VAL A 519 -22.73 -9.87 25.01
C VAL A 519 -21.42 -10.46 25.48
N ASP A 520 -21.52 -11.56 26.23
CA ASP A 520 -20.37 -12.30 26.71
C ASP A 520 -19.88 -13.26 25.62
N ILE A 521 -18.67 -13.00 25.12
CA ILE A 521 -17.98 -13.90 24.20
C ILE A 521 -17.00 -14.72 25.02
N THR A 522 -17.38 -15.96 25.30
CA THR A 522 -16.58 -16.89 26.13
C THR A 522 -15.93 -17.96 25.28
N ILE A 523 -14.61 -18.11 25.41
CA ILE A 523 -13.84 -19.16 24.75
C ILE A 523 -14.19 -20.52 25.39
N PRO A 524 -14.74 -21.49 24.65
CA PRO A 524 -15.14 -22.79 25.20
C PRO A 524 -13.96 -23.76 25.35
N PHE A 525 -12.76 -23.38 24.93
CA PHE A 525 -11.57 -24.23 24.87
C PHE A 525 -10.58 -23.96 26.04
N PRO A 526 -9.57 -24.82 26.24
CA PRO A 526 -8.50 -24.58 27.23
C PRO A 526 -7.68 -23.33 26.91
N VAL A 527 -7.43 -22.49 27.93
CA VAL A 527 -6.59 -21.29 27.84
C VAL A 527 -5.87 -21.15 29.17
N ALA A 528 -4.53 -21.09 29.13
CA ALA A 528 -3.69 -20.85 30.29
C ALA A 528 -2.92 -19.52 30.16
N VAL A 529 -2.49 -19.18 28.95
CA VAL A 529 -1.85 -17.90 28.60
C VAL A 529 -2.52 -17.37 27.34
N MET A 530 -2.79 -16.07 27.28
CA MET A 530 -3.50 -15.44 26.16
C MET A 530 -2.71 -14.23 25.67
N GLY A 531 -2.30 -14.25 24.40
CA GLY A 531 -1.71 -13.08 23.76
C GLY A 531 -2.77 -12.07 23.35
N GLN A 532 -2.31 -10.91 22.90
CA GLN A 532 -3.22 -9.88 22.40
C GLN A 532 -3.93 -10.37 21.13
N PHE A 533 -5.24 -10.12 21.05
CA PHE A 533 -6.07 -10.51 19.91
C PHE A 533 -5.88 -9.59 18.70
N ARG A 534 -6.32 -10.02 17.51
CA ARG A 534 -6.27 -9.26 16.25
C ARG A 534 -7.57 -9.36 15.45
N PHE A 535 -7.79 -8.40 14.55
CA PHE A 535 -8.97 -8.35 13.68
C PHE A 535 -8.54 -8.23 12.22
N ALA A 536 -8.99 -9.16 11.40
CA ALA A 536 -8.86 -9.12 9.94
C ALA A 536 -9.87 -10.09 9.34
N ASP A 537 -10.11 -9.99 8.03
CA ASP A 537 -10.87 -10.99 7.28
C ASP A 537 -9.95 -12.18 6.91
N PHE A 538 -9.71 -13.07 7.88
CA PHE A 538 -8.77 -14.20 7.70
C PHE A 538 -9.31 -15.30 6.78
N ASN A 539 -10.63 -15.34 6.57
CA ASN A 539 -11.30 -16.36 5.78
C ASN A 539 -11.79 -15.84 4.40
N ARG A 540 -11.60 -14.54 4.13
CA ARG A 540 -11.96 -13.83 2.88
C ARG A 540 -13.45 -13.90 2.54
N ASP A 541 -14.31 -13.83 3.56
CA ASP A 541 -15.77 -13.79 3.43
C ASP A 541 -16.33 -12.35 3.37
N GLY A 542 -15.46 -11.35 3.46
CA GLY A 542 -15.80 -9.94 3.46
C GLY A 542 -16.15 -9.38 4.84
N LYS A 543 -15.90 -10.12 5.93
CA LYS A 543 -16.23 -9.72 7.31
C LYS A 543 -15.01 -9.85 8.22
N LEU A 544 -15.02 -9.07 9.29
CA LEU A 544 -13.92 -9.09 10.25
C LEU A 544 -14.06 -10.33 11.16
N ASP A 545 -12.98 -11.10 11.26
CA ASP A 545 -12.84 -12.18 12.24
C ASP A 545 -12.06 -11.69 13.47
N PHE A 546 -12.28 -12.34 14.61
CA PHE A 546 -11.58 -12.06 15.87
C PHE A 546 -10.67 -13.23 16.24
N ILE A 547 -9.34 -13.06 16.08
CA ILE A 547 -8.36 -14.12 16.34
C ILE A 547 -7.62 -13.91 17.65
N VAL A 548 -7.41 -15.00 18.40
CA VAL A 548 -6.74 -14.98 19.70
C VAL A 548 -5.62 -16.04 19.74
N PRO A 549 -4.36 -15.64 19.94
CA PRO A 549 -3.24 -16.55 20.20
C PRO A 549 -3.25 -17.04 21.65
N VAL A 550 -3.12 -18.36 21.84
CA VAL A 550 -3.18 -18.96 23.18
C VAL A 550 -2.12 -20.04 23.40
N CYS A 551 -1.70 -20.19 24.65
CA CYS A 551 -1.13 -21.43 25.15
C CYS A 551 -2.16 -22.14 26.03
N LYS A 552 -2.30 -23.46 25.87
CA LYS A 552 -3.15 -24.29 26.72
C LYS A 552 -2.47 -24.62 28.07
N GLU A 553 -1.16 -24.38 28.16
CA GLU A 553 -0.30 -24.62 29.32
C GLU A 553 0.33 -23.31 29.83
N THR A 554 0.61 -23.22 31.13
CA THR A 554 1.06 -21.97 31.79
C THR A 554 2.51 -21.59 31.46
N ASP A 555 3.33 -22.57 31.08
CA ASP A 555 4.73 -22.46 30.69
C ASP A 555 4.93 -22.29 29.18
N CYS A 556 3.86 -22.43 28.37
CA CYS A 556 3.89 -22.33 26.91
C CYS A 556 4.98 -23.22 26.27
N THR A 557 5.08 -24.51 26.62
CA THR A 557 6.16 -25.37 26.11
C THR A 557 5.78 -26.26 24.93
N SER A 558 4.52 -26.67 24.80
CA SER A 558 4.13 -27.61 23.74
C SER A 558 2.75 -27.36 23.11
N SER A 559 1.81 -26.74 23.82
CA SER A 559 0.42 -26.62 23.36
C SER A 559 0.01 -25.17 23.04
N SER A 560 0.49 -24.65 21.90
CA SER A 560 0.15 -23.31 21.39
C SER A 560 -0.76 -23.41 20.16
N THR A 561 -1.80 -22.56 20.08
CA THR A 561 -2.78 -22.57 18.98
C THR A 561 -3.47 -21.22 18.82
N LEU A 562 -4.25 -21.09 17.75
CA LEU A 562 -5.06 -19.91 17.45
C LEU A 562 -6.54 -20.25 17.55
N TYR A 563 -7.31 -19.37 18.21
CA TYR A 563 -8.77 -19.44 18.26
C TYR A 563 -9.38 -18.30 17.44
N LEU A 564 -10.30 -18.63 16.53
CA LEU A 564 -11.05 -17.67 15.74
C LEU A 564 -12.48 -17.58 16.28
N TYR A 565 -12.99 -16.36 16.44
CA TYR A 565 -14.41 -16.11 16.64
C TYR A 565 -14.98 -15.42 15.42
N GLN A 566 -16.08 -15.95 14.92
CA GLN A 566 -16.83 -15.39 13.80
C GLN A 566 -18.08 -14.69 14.34
N PHE A 567 -18.21 -13.38 14.10
CA PHE A 567 -19.30 -12.57 14.66
C PHE A 567 -20.69 -12.97 14.16
N ASP A 568 -20.83 -13.41 12.91
CA ASP A 568 -22.15 -13.82 12.38
C ASP A 568 -22.64 -15.13 12.97
N SER A 569 -21.77 -16.14 12.93
CA SER A 569 -22.12 -17.50 13.36
C SER A 569 -22.10 -17.59 14.89
N LYS A 570 -21.49 -16.60 15.56
CA LYS A 570 -21.28 -16.51 17.00
C LYS A 570 -20.57 -17.74 17.55
N LYS A 571 -19.63 -18.28 16.78
CA LYS A 571 -18.92 -19.53 17.11
C LYS A 571 -17.42 -19.29 17.21
N TRP A 572 -16.85 -20.01 18.17
CA TRP A 572 -15.41 -20.20 18.29
C TRP A 572 -14.97 -21.43 17.50
N VAL A 573 -13.85 -21.31 16.79
CA VAL A 573 -13.20 -22.39 16.05
C VAL A 573 -11.73 -22.43 16.45
N GLU A 574 -11.21 -23.62 16.74
CA GLU A 574 -9.77 -23.84 16.86
C GLU A 574 -9.17 -24.01 15.47
N ILE A 575 -8.23 -23.14 15.12
CA ILE A 575 -7.60 -23.12 13.80
C ILE A 575 -6.44 -24.13 13.80
N PRO A 576 -6.38 -25.05 12.83
CA PRO A 576 -5.19 -25.87 12.62
C PRO A 576 -3.96 -24.98 12.44
N THR A 577 -3.02 -25.06 13.39
CA THR A 577 -1.83 -24.20 13.43
C THR A 577 -0.59 -25.08 13.54
N ASN A 578 0.18 -25.18 12.46
CA ASN A 578 1.44 -25.91 12.46
C ASN A 578 2.61 -24.96 12.76
N LEU A 579 3.12 -25.04 13.99
CA LEU A 579 4.23 -24.22 14.44
C LEU A 579 5.61 -24.79 14.08
N VAL A 580 5.68 -26.01 13.54
CA VAL A 580 6.93 -26.56 13.01
C VAL A 580 7.25 -25.85 11.71
N PRO A 581 8.35 -25.06 11.62
CA PRO A 581 8.61 -24.27 10.44
C PRO A 581 8.90 -25.14 9.21
N VAL A 582 8.50 -24.65 8.04
CA VAL A 582 8.75 -25.36 6.78
C VAL A 582 10.24 -25.58 6.54
N GLY A 583 10.61 -26.80 6.17
CA GLY A 583 11.99 -27.21 5.94
C GLY A 583 12.81 -27.47 7.21
N PHE A 584 12.21 -27.37 8.39
CA PHE A 584 12.89 -27.67 9.65
C PHE A 584 12.78 -29.16 10.01
N GLY A 585 13.92 -29.81 10.26
CA GLY A 585 14.00 -31.26 10.55
C GLY A 585 14.40 -31.62 11.99
N GLY A 586 14.43 -30.66 12.91
CA GLY A 586 14.81 -30.89 14.31
C GLY A 586 13.73 -31.62 15.12
N SER A 587 14.12 -32.22 16.24
CA SER A 587 13.23 -33.08 17.06
C SER A 587 12.53 -32.37 18.21
N GLY A 588 12.96 -31.15 18.54
CA GLY A 588 12.38 -30.31 19.59
C GLY A 588 10.95 -29.82 19.33
N THR A 589 10.37 -29.20 20.36
CA THR A 589 9.00 -28.65 20.34
C THR A 589 8.99 -27.17 20.02
N TRP A 590 7.90 -26.72 19.40
CA TRP A 590 7.66 -25.34 19.01
C TRP A 590 6.41 -24.79 19.70
N SER A 591 6.50 -23.59 20.24
CA SER A 591 5.40 -22.91 20.93
C SER A 591 5.47 -21.40 20.75
N PHE A 592 4.41 -20.68 21.11
CA PHE A 592 4.45 -19.22 21.18
C PHE A 592 5.35 -18.77 22.33
N THR A 593 6.11 -17.70 22.11
CA THR A 593 6.99 -17.14 23.13
C THR A 593 6.21 -16.30 24.13
N LYS A 594 6.22 -16.74 25.39
CA LYS A 594 5.70 -15.99 26.53
C LYS A 594 6.63 -14.84 26.89
N ALA A 595 6.08 -13.67 27.17
CA ALA A 595 6.83 -12.51 27.62
C ALA A 595 7.47 -12.72 28.99
N SER A 596 8.69 -12.19 29.16
CA SER A 596 9.39 -12.16 30.45
C SER A 596 8.69 -11.21 31.42
N SER A 597 8.66 -11.57 32.71
CA SER A 597 8.18 -10.70 33.79
C SER A 597 9.04 -9.43 33.99
N ASP A 598 10.28 -9.43 33.49
CA ASP A 598 11.29 -8.40 33.77
C ASP A 598 11.35 -7.29 32.70
N LEU A 599 10.20 -6.92 32.12
CA LEU A 599 10.14 -5.96 31.02
C LEU A 599 9.90 -4.53 31.54
N SER A 600 10.76 -3.60 31.10
CA SER A 600 10.69 -2.17 31.39
C SER A 600 9.52 -1.44 30.71
N VAL A 601 8.90 -2.04 29.69
CA VAL A 601 7.68 -1.56 29.01
C VAL A 601 6.68 -2.69 29.08
N ALA A 602 5.41 -2.34 29.26
CA ALA A 602 4.35 -3.33 29.34
C ALA A 602 4.13 -3.96 27.95
N SER A 603 4.44 -5.24 27.84
CA SER A 603 4.28 -6.06 26.65
C SER A 603 3.02 -6.94 26.77
N PRO A 604 2.52 -7.49 25.65
CA PRO A 604 1.50 -8.55 25.72
C PRO A 604 2.08 -9.82 26.36
N GLU A 605 1.22 -10.72 26.85
CA GLU A 605 1.63 -12.01 27.46
C GLU A 605 2.37 -12.92 26.44
N LEU A 606 1.98 -12.86 25.16
CA LEU A 606 2.64 -13.55 24.05
C LEU A 606 3.21 -12.52 23.09
N ILE A 607 4.48 -12.69 22.71
CA ILE A 607 5.24 -11.67 21.98
C ILE A 607 5.04 -11.79 20.47
N GLY A 608 4.88 -10.62 19.83
CA GLY A 608 5.07 -10.48 18.39
C GLY A 608 3.96 -11.02 17.53
N ILE A 609 2.72 -11.01 18.02
CA ILE A 609 1.54 -11.31 17.21
C ILE A 609 1.02 -10.01 16.62
N THR A 610 1.32 -9.73 15.36
CA THR A 610 0.69 -8.70 14.52
C THR A 610 0.14 -9.34 13.26
N HIS A 611 -0.69 -8.64 12.49
CA HIS A 611 -1.29 -9.18 11.28
C HIS A 611 -1.00 -8.28 10.06
N GLY A 612 -1.01 -8.88 8.88
CA GLY A 612 -0.81 -8.22 7.59
C GLY A 612 -0.59 -9.27 6.51
N ASP A 613 -0.79 -8.91 5.26
CA ASP A 613 -0.64 -9.84 4.12
C ASP A 613 0.80 -9.73 3.58
N VAL A 614 1.65 -10.70 3.93
CA VAL A 614 3.11 -10.56 3.74
C VAL A 614 3.54 -11.02 2.35
N ASP A 615 2.83 -11.97 1.75
CA ASP A 615 3.05 -12.39 0.37
C ASP A 615 2.04 -11.77 -0.63
N LEU A 616 1.19 -10.86 -0.15
CA LEU A 616 0.21 -10.09 -0.92
C LEU A 616 -0.79 -11.00 -1.66
N ASP A 617 -1.16 -12.14 -1.10
CA ASP A 617 -2.02 -13.15 -1.75
C ASP A 617 -3.54 -13.02 -1.44
N SER A 618 -3.90 -11.91 -0.77
CA SER A 618 -5.23 -11.58 -0.26
C SER A 618 -5.68 -12.36 0.98
N TRP A 619 -4.79 -13.10 1.63
CA TRP A 619 -5.06 -13.76 2.89
C TRP A 619 -4.19 -13.16 3.99
N PRO A 620 -4.77 -12.50 5.02
CA PRO A 620 -3.97 -11.94 6.10
C PRO A 620 -3.15 -13.02 6.83
N ASP A 621 -1.85 -12.76 6.97
CA ASP A 621 -0.90 -13.56 7.73
C ASP A 621 -0.72 -13.02 9.15
N LEU A 622 0.03 -13.75 9.97
CA LEU A 622 0.40 -13.32 11.31
C LEU A 622 1.91 -13.37 11.50
N THR A 623 2.48 -12.37 12.17
CA THR A 623 3.80 -12.52 12.75
C THR A 623 3.70 -13.34 14.05
N ALA A 624 4.81 -13.99 14.42
CA ALA A 624 4.95 -14.62 15.71
C ALA A 624 6.40 -14.68 16.16
N VAL A 625 6.63 -14.61 17.47
CA VAL A 625 7.89 -15.07 18.06
C VAL A 625 7.66 -16.48 18.60
N LEU A 626 8.48 -17.42 18.14
CA LEU A 626 8.39 -18.82 18.50
C LEU A 626 9.53 -19.23 19.41
N THR A 627 9.20 -20.06 20.39
CA THR A 627 10.18 -20.73 21.25
C THR A 627 10.41 -22.14 20.72
N TYR A 628 11.67 -22.46 20.42
CA TYR A 628 12.10 -23.82 20.11
C TYR A 628 12.81 -24.43 21.31
N THR A 629 12.35 -25.60 21.75
CA THR A 629 12.93 -26.32 22.90
C THR A 629 13.42 -27.70 22.47
N GLU A 630 14.73 -27.94 22.61
CA GLU A 630 15.35 -29.25 22.37
C GLU A 630 16.22 -29.65 23.57
N GLY A 631 15.68 -30.53 24.42
CA GLY A 631 16.33 -30.90 25.68
C GLY A 631 16.46 -29.71 26.62
N ALA A 632 17.70 -29.31 26.93
CA ALA A 632 17.99 -28.13 27.76
C ALA A 632 18.19 -26.84 26.95
N ASN A 633 18.21 -26.93 25.62
CA ASN A 633 18.43 -25.77 24.76
C ASN A 633 17.07 -25.12 24.44
N VAL A 634 16.96 -23.82 24.71
CA VAL A 634 15.77 -23.01 24.41
C VAL A 634 16.20 -21.82 23.57
N PHE A 635 15.54 -21.64 22.43
CA PHE A 635 15.80 -20.53 21.50
C PHE A 635 14.52 -19.76 21.23
N THR A 636 14.61 -18.43 21.12
CA THR A 636 13.53 -17.59 20.61
C THR A 636 13.87 -17.14 19.19
N VAL A 637 12.94 -17.30 18.27
CA VAL A 637 13.14 -16.96 16.85
C VAL A 637 11.93 -16.23 16.29
N PRO A 638 12.14 -15.25 15.40
CA PRO A 638 11.05 -14.58 14.71
C PRO A 638 10.54 -15.49 13.58
N ALA A 639 9.23 -15.49 13.39
CA ALA A 639 8.54 -16.28 12.38
C ALA A 639 7.34 -15.52 11.81
N ILE A 640 6.88 -15.97 10.65
CA ILE A 640 5.59 -15.58 10.07
C ILE A 640 4.75 -16.85 9.94
N LEU A 641 3.53 -16.79 10.46
CA LEU A 641 2.50 -17.79 10.28
C LEU A 641 1.73 -17.42 9.02
N MET A 642 2.03 -18.12 7.94
CA MET A 642 1.35 -17.92 6.66
C MET A 642 -0.04 -18.53 6.72
N ASN A 643 -1.04 -17.77 6.28
CA ASN A 643 -2.39 -18.27 6.08
C ASN A 643 -2.39 -19.18 4.85
N LYS A 644 -2.68 -20.47 5.05
CA LYS A 644 -2.70 -21.47 3.99
C LYS A 644 -4.10 -21.97 3.79
N ASN A 645 -4.91 -21.27 3.01
CA ASN A 645 -6.24 -21.77 2.69
C ASN A 645 -6.17 -23.02 1.78
N ASP A 646 -6.30 -24.22 2.37
CA ASP A 646 -6.41 -25.48 1.63
C ASP A 646 -7.88 -25.88 1.55
N SER A 647 -8.42 -25.89 0.32
CA SER A 647 -9.77 -26.38 0.03
C SER A 647 -10.88 -25.65 0.81
N GLY A 648 -10.69 -24.36 1.11
CA GLY A 648 -11.66 -23.52 1.82
C GLY A 648 -11.57 -23.61 3.35
N LYS A 649 -10.50 -24.18 3.91
CA LYS A 649 -10.25 -24.23 5.35
C LYS A 649 -9.06 -23.37 5.73
N LEU A 650 -9.32 -22.42 6.62
CA LEU A 650 -8.29 -21.60 7.26
C LEU A 650 -7.36 -22.48 8.11
N GLN A 651 -6.06 -22.35 7.89
CA GLN A 651 -4.99 -22.96 8.68
C GLN A 651 -3.74 -22.08 8.60
N PHE A 652 -2.87 -22.19 9.60
CA PHE A 652 -1.63 -21.43 9.66
C PHE A 652 -0.41 -22.37 9.65
N GLN A 653 0.60 -21.98 8.88
CA GLN A 653 1.88 -22.69 8.78
C GLN A 653 3.03 -21.73 9.10
N ALA A 654 3.87 -22.08 10.05
CA ALA A 654 5.04 -21.29 10.40
C ALA A 654 6.14 -21.33 9.33
N TYR A 655 6.77 -20.19 9.09
CA TYR A 655 7.97 -19.98 8.29
C TYR A 655 8.98 -19.17 9.11
N LEU A 656 10.25 -19.57 9.07
CA LEU A 656 11.34 -18.76 9.61
C LEU A 656 11.72 -17.67 8.59
N LEU A 657 12.53 -16.71 9.02
CA LEU A 657 12.97 -15.57 8.20
C LEU A 657 14.39 -15.84 7.67
N PRO A 658 14.57 -16.30 6.41
CA PRO A 658 15.89 -16.61 5.89
C PRO A 658 16.72 -15.34 5.76
N GLY A 659 17.96 -15.37 6.27
CA GLY A 659 18.87 -14.21 6.27
C GLY A 659 18.90 -13.44 7.60
N VAL A 660 17.94 -13.68 8.50
CA VAL A 660 17.93 -13.08 9.85
C VAL A 660 18.76 -13.92 10.81
N LYS A 661 19.69 -13.27 11.53
CA LYS A 661 20.52 -13.91 12.56
C LYS A 661 20.44 -13.13 13.86
N LEU A 662 19.65 -13.64 14.80
CA LEU A 662 19.50 -13.10 16.16
C LEU A 662 20.04 -14.14 17.15
N SER A 663 21.34 -14.07 17.45
CA SER A 663 22.00 -15.00 18.38
C SER A 663 22.28 -14.32 19.71
N GLY A 664 21.95 -14.99 20.82
CA GLY A 664 22.28 -14.54 22.18
C GLY A 664 21.49 -13.31 22.66
N VAL A 665 20.31 -13.07 22.11
CA VAL A 665 19.41 -11.98 22.49
C VAL A 665 17.98 -12.49 22.62
N ASP A 666 17.21 -11.90 23.52
CA ASP A 666 15.79 -12.21 23.69
C ASP A 666 14.95 -11.26 22.85
N ILE A 667 14.04 -11.79 22.05
CA ILE A 667 13.08 -10.96 21.31
C ILE A 667 11.97 -10.54 22.28
N VAL A 668 11.68 -9.23 22.34
CA VAL A 668 10.68 -8.68 23.27
C VAL A 668 9.49 -8.03 22.57
N GLN A 669 9.67 -7.56 21.32
CA GLN A 669 8.60 -7.02 20.48
C GLN A 669 8.91 -7.29 19.02
N MET A 670 7.87 -7.47 18.22
CA MET A 670 7.93 -7.62 16.77
C MET A 670 6.66 -7.01 16.18
N GLY A 671 6.77 -6.33 15.05
CA GLY A 671 5.62 -5.76 14.34
C GLY A 671 5.92 -5.54 12.86
N LEU A 672 4.86 -5.62 12.05
CA LEU A 672 4.93 -5.37 10.61
C LEU A 672 5.00 -3.87 10.34
N PHE A 673 5.68 -3.50 9.27
CA PHE A 673 5.87 -2.11 8.85
C PHE A 673 6.22 -2.06 7.37
N ASP A 674 5.70 -1.10 6.61
CA ASP A 674 6.04 -0.94 5.19
C ASP A 674 7.15 0.11 5.07
N GLN A 675 8.41 -0.34 5.01
CA GLN A 675 9.54 0.55 4.79
C GLN A 675 9.52 0.99 3.34
N ASP A 676 9.64 2.31 3.11
CA ASP A 676 9.59 2.95 1.79
C ASP A 676 8.18 3.12 1.18
N GLN A 677 7.13 2.60 1.82
CA GLN A 677 5.73 2.66 1.34
C GLN A 677 5.53 2.04 -0.04
N ASP A 678 6.18 0.89 -0.27
CA ASP A 678 6.13 0.14 -1.53
C ASP A 678 5.13 -1.05 -1.47
N GLY A 679 4.36 -1.13 -0.38
CA GLY A 679 3.36 -2.17 -0.16
C GLY A 679 3.94 -3.51 0.27
N ILE A 680 5.26 -3.64 0.40
CA ILE A 680 5.89 -4.84 0.95
C ILE A 680 6.01 -4.66 2.47
N LEU A 681 5.45 -5.61 3.22
CA LEU A 681 5.55 -5.58 4.68
C LEU A 681 6.92 -6.09 5.16
N ASP A 682 7.69 -5.19 5.73
CA ASP A 682 8.92 -5.42 6.48
C ASP A 682 8.66 -5.65 7.97
N LEU A 683 9.73 -5.77 8.74
CA LEU A 683 9.66 -6.16 10.14
C LEU A 683 10.53 -5.29 11.04
N TRP A 684 9.90 -4.71 12.05
CA TRP A 684 10.60 -4.18 13.21
C TRP A 684 10.72 -5.27 14.28
N VAL A 685 11.94 -5.51 14.77
CA VAL A 685 12.21 -6.47 15.85
C VAL A 685 12.99 -5.79 16.97
N THR A 686 12.43 -5.76 18.18
CA THR A 686 13.14 -5.28 19.37
C THR A 686 13.66 -6.46 20.16
N THR A 687 14.94 -6.43 20.46
CA THR A 687 15.63 -7.41 21.27
C THR A 687 16.17 -6.80 22.56
N LYS A 688 16.40 -7.67 23.53
CA LYS A 688 16.98 -7.35 24.83
C LYS A 688 18.25 -8.18 25.01
N SER A 689 19.31 -7.53 25.47
CA SER A 689 20.56 -8.18 25.91
C SER A 689 20.82 -7.86 27.38
N GLY A 690 21.34 -8.84 28.13
CA GLY A 690 21.59 -8.72 29.57
C GLY A 690 20.37 -9.07 30.44
N HIS A 691 20.58 -9.12 31.76
CA HIS A 691 19.57 -9.51 32.76
C HIS A 691 19.32 -8.36 33.76
N GLY A 692 18.08 -8.22 34.25
CA GLY A 692 17.71 -7.23 35.27
C GLY A 692 17.85 -5.76 34.83
N ALA A 693 18.29 -4.88 35.73
CA ALA A 693 18.37 -3.43 35.50
C ALA A 693 19.39 -2.98 34.43
N ASN A 694 20.33 -3.85 34.04
CA ASN A 694 21.33 -3.57 33.00
C ASN A 694 20.88 -4.03 31.60
N SER A 695 19.59 -4.31 31.43
CA SER A 695 19.03 -4.76 30.15
C SER A 695 19.15 -3.65 29.11
N LEU A 696 19.83 -3.94 28.00
CA LEU A 696 19.93 -3.02 26.86
C LEU A 696 18.96 -3.45 25.78
N PHE A 697 18.01 -2.57 25.44
CA PHE A 697 17.13 -2.78 24.30
C PHE A 697 17.82 -2.35 23.00
N SER A 698 17.51 -3.06 21.92
CA SER A 698 17.90 -2.66 20.59
C SER A 698 16.82 -3.04 19.58
N THR A 699 16.44 -2.08 18.76
CA THR A 699 15.42 -2.26 17.72
C THR A 699 16.12 -2.39 16.36
N ARG A 700 15.70 -3.38 15.56
CA ARG A 700 16.25 -3.70 14.24
C ARG A 700 15.15 -3.64 13.20
N LEU A 701 15.44 -3.00 12.07
CA LEU A 701 14.58 -3.01 10.89
C LEU A 701 15.08 -4.07 9.92
N LEU A 702 14.23 -5.03 9.61
CA LEU A 702 14.50 -6.14 8.70
C LEU A 702 13.68 -5.92 7.43
N LYS A 703 14.36 -5.68 6.32
CA LYS A 703 13.73 -5.49 5.03
C LYS A 703 13.43 -6.83 4.37
N GLN A 704 12.20 -7.00 3.92
CA GLN A 704 11.74 -8.11 3.13
C GLN A 704 12.12 -7.91 1.67
N LYS A 705 12.54 -9.00 1.04
CA LYS A 705 12.74 -9.08 -0.39
C LYS A 705 11.87 -10.19 -0.96
N GLN A 706 10.73 -9.77 -1.50
CA GLN A 706 9.76 -10.66 -2.11
C GLN A 706 10.24 -11.15 -3.48
N SER A 707 9.85 -12.36 -3.84
CA SER A 707 10.20 -13.00 -5.13
C SER A 707 9.08 -12.90 -6.17
N THR A 708 7.83 -12.70 -5.72
CA THR A 708 6.62 -12.62 -6.53
C THR A 708 6.22 -11.16 -6.80
N ASN A 709 5.60 -10.91 -7.95
CA ASN A 709 5.05 -9.61 -8.34
C ASN A 709 3.54 -9.59 -8.05
N ASN A 710 3.17 -9.54 -6.78
CA ASN A 710 1.78 -9.36 -6.38
C ASN A 710 1.48 -7.88 -6.15
N TYR A 711 0.23 -7.49 -6.39
CA TYR A 711 -0.20 -6.11 -6.26
C TYR A 711 -0.80 -5.84 -4.89
N PHE A 712 -0.75 -4.58 -4.46
CA PHE A 712 -1.37 -4.15 -3.21
C PHE A 712 -2.38 -3.02 -3.41
N LEU A 713 -3.21 -2.81 -2.40
CA LEU A 713 -4.01 -1.62 -2.22
C LEU A 713 -3.84 -1.12 -0.79
N MET A 714 -3.32 0.09 -0.63
CA MET A 714 -3.21 0.73 0.68
C MET A 714 -4.33 1.75 0.85
N THR A 715 -5.04 1.71 1.98
CA THR A 715 -6.12 2.66 2.29
C THR A 715 -5.87 3.34 3.64
N MET A 716 -5.84 4.67 3.63
CA MET A 716 -5.68 5.51 4.82
C MET A 716 -6.89 6.43 4.96
N VAL A 717 -7.58 6.35 6.10
CA VAL A 717 -8.78 7.15 6.39
C VAL A 717 -8.44 8.21 7.42
N LEU A 718 -8.44 9.48 7.01
CA LEU A 718 -8.05 10.61 7.85
C LEU A 718 -9.18 11.04 8.81
N SER A 719 -8.83 11.80 9.86
CA SER A 719 -9.81 12.40 10.76
C SER A 719 -10.77 13.36 10.05
N GLY A 720 -10.33 14.06 9.00
CA GLY A 720 -11.15 15.04 8.29
C GLY A 720 -11.42 16.34 9.07
N LEU A 721 -10.66 16.58 10.13
CA LEU A 721 -10.71 17.81 10.94
C LEU A 721 -9.69 18.84 10.42
N CYS A 722 -10.11 20.11 10.34
CA CYS A 722 -9.24 21.24 9.95
C CYS A 722 -9.72 22.56 10.60
N PRO A 723 -9.58 22.72 11.93
CA PRO A 723 -10.16 23.88 12.63
C PRO A 723 -9.65 25.24 12.16
N ASN A 724 -8.45 25.29 11.54
CA ASN A 724 -7.77 26.54 11.19
C ASN A 724 -7.54 26.76 9.68
N ARG A 725 -8.04 25.88 8.81
CA ARG A 725 -7.89 26.00 7.35
C ARG A 725 -9.20 25.68 6.63
N PRO A 726 -9.87 26.68 6.02
CA PRO A 726 -11.11 26.46 5.27
C PRO A 726 -10.91 25.64 3.99
N ASP A 727 -9.68 25.50 3.51
CA ASP A 727 -9.30 24.57 2.44
C ASP A 727 -8.41 23.46 3.03
N CYS A 728 -9.05 22.38 3.44
CA CYS A 728 -8.45 21.25 4.14
C CYS A 728 -7.67 20.35 3.16
N MET A 729 -6.66 20.91 2.51
CA MET A 729 -5.81 20.24 1.51
C MET A 729 -4.60 19.51 2.13
N GLY A 730 -4.47 19.50 3.47
CA GLY A 730 -3.38 18.82 4.16
C GLY A 730 -3.71 17.36 4.46
N TYR A 731 -2.67 16.51 4.49
CA TYR A 731 -2.76 15.16 5.05
C TYR A 731 -2.75 15.29 6.58
N GLY A 732 -3.79 14.77 7.23
CA GLY A 732 -3.98 14.77 8.68
C GLY A 732 -3.61 13.44 9.30
N ILE A 733 -4.10 13.19 10.51
CA ILE A 733 -3.89 11.92 11.21
C ILE A 733 -5.02 10.94 10.92
N PRO A 734 -4.71 9.65 10.69
CA PRO A 734 -5.74 8.63 10.51
C PRO A 734 -6.66 8.48 11.71
N THR A 735 -7.95 8.30 11.44
CA THR A 735 -8.96 8.07 12.48
C THR A 735 -8.91 6.60 12.93
N THR A 736 -9.14 6.33 14.21
CA THR A 736 -9.24 4.95 14.73
C THR A 736 -10.61 4.35 14.41
N GLY A 737 -10.64 3.03 14.19
CA GLY A 737 -11.86 2.22 14.10
C GLY A 737 -12.60 2.27 12.76
N SER A 738 -12.19 3.10 11.80
CA SER A 738 -12.76 3.12 10.45
C SER A 738 -12.47 1.83 9.70
N THR A 739 -13.40 1.42 8.83
CA THR A 739 -13.26 0.20 8.02
C THR A 739 -13.14 0.52 6.54
N ALA A 740 -12.38 -0.31 5.83
CA ALA A 740 -12.32 -0.30 4.38
C ALA A 740 -12.51 -1.72 3.87
N ASP A 741 -13.18 -1.87 2.73
CA ASP A 741 -13.25 -3.13 2.01
C ASP A 741 -12.96 -2.92 0.53
N PHE A 742 -12.39 -3.93 -0.12
CA PHE A 742 -12.26 -3.96 -1.56
C PHE A 742 -12.88 -5.23 -2.14
N GLN A 743 -13.32 -5.12 -3.39
CA GLN A 743 -13.96 -6.19 -4.14
C GLN A 743 -13.32 -6.23 -5.52
N THR A 744 -12.90 -7.42 -5.96
CA THR A 744 -12.26 -7.60 -7.25
C THR A 744 -12.35 -9.04 -7.75
N TYR A 745 -11.79 -9.29 -8.92
CA TYR A 745 -11.66 -10.61 -9.53
C TYR A 745 -10.18 -11.03 -9.60
N SER A 746 -9.89 -12.29 -9.30
CA SER A 746 -8.57 -12.86 -9.54
C SER A 746 -8.32 -13.05 -11.03
N ILE A 747 -7.07 -13.31 -11.43
CA ILE A 747 -6.72 -13.71 -12.81
C ILE A 747 -7.48 -14.95 -13.31
N ARG A 748 -8.03 -15.77 -12.40
CA ARG A 748 -8.85 -16.95 -12.72
C ARG A 748 -10.34 -16.63 -12.86
N GLY A 749 -10.73 -15.36 -12.70
CA GLY A 749 -12.11 -14.90 -12.75
C GLY A 749 -12.91 -15.16 -11.47
N GLU A 750 -12.24 -15.52 -10.36
CA GLU A 750 -12.91 -15.71 -9.07
C GLU A 750 -13.16 -14.35 -8.42
N PHE A 751 -14.42 -14.05 -8.10
CA PHE A 751 -14.77 -12.86 -7.33
C PHE A 751 -14.38 -13.07 -5.87
N PHE A 752 -13.76 -12.06 -5.26
CA PHE A 752 -13.49 -12.06 -3.83
C PHE A 752 -13.58 -10.65 -3.25
N LYS A 753 -13.75 -10.61 -1.93
CA LYS A 753 -13.84 -9.41 -1.12
C LYS A 753 -12.93 -9.59 0.09
N SER A 754 -12.33 -8.50 0.55
CA SER A 754 -11.66 -8.46 1.85
C SER A 754 -11.98 -7.16 2.57
N THR A 755 -12.06 -7.23 3.90
CA THR A 755 -12.36 -6.09 4.77
C THR A 755 -11.27 -5.95 5.83
N GLY A 756 -10.86 -4.71 6.08
CA GLY A 756 -9.90 -4.35 7.13
C GLY A 756 -10.40 -3.20 8.01
N ILE A 757 -9.71 -2.99 9.13
CA ILE A 757 -10.04 -1.97 10.12
C ILE A 757 -8.78 -1.20 10.54
N THR A 758 -8.91 0.12 10.73
CA THR A 758 -7.77 0.99 11.06
C THR A 758 -7.55 1.06 12.58
N ALA A 759 -6.34 0.72 13.04
CA ALA A 759 -5.87 0.90 14.42
C ALA A 759 -6.88 0.55 15.55
N PRO A 760 -7.53 -0.64 15.54
CA PRO A 760 -8.57 -0.97 16.52
C PRO A 760 -8.03 -1.15 17.95
N LEU A 761 -6.71 -1.32 18.08
CA LEU A 761 -5.99 -1.58 19.32
C LEU A 761 -4.96 -0.47 19.56
N SER A 762 -4.80 -0.04 20.81
CA SER A 762 -3.80 0.98 21.19
C SER A 762 -2.94 0.55 22.39
N SER A 763 -3.40 -0.40 23.20
CA SER A 763 -2.70 -0.82 24.42
C SER A 763 -1.66 -1.93 24.18
N TYR A 764 -0.75 -2.10 25.14
CA TYR A 764 0.25 -3.17 25.23
C TYR A 764 1.07 -3.35 23.96
N THR A 765 1.52 -2.24 23.37
CA THR A 765 2.40 -2.23 22.19
C THR A 765 1.79 -3.03 21.03
N ALA A 766 0.55 -2.68 20.67
CA ALA A 766 -0.19 -3.35 19.60
C ALA A 766 0.53 -3.26 18.24
N LEU A 767 1.29 -2.17 18.02
CA LEU A 767 2.05 -1.87 16.81
C LEU A 767 1.16 -1.95 15.54
N GLU A 768 -0.05 -1.40 15.64
CA GLU A 768 -0.97 -1.30 14.51
C GLU A 768 -0.50 -0.22 13.52
N LEU A 769 -0.63 -0.50 12.23
CA LEU A 769 -0.35 0.48 11.18
C LEU A 769 -1.47 1.53 11.12
N PRO A 770 -1.15 2.78 10.79
CA PRO A 770 -2.14 3.86 10.69
C PRO A 770 -2.94 3.82 9.37
N TYR A 771 -2.86 2.71 8.63
CA TYR A 771 -3.54 2.46 7.37
C TYR A 771 -3.83 0.95 7.25
N ILE A 772 -4.71 0.60 6.33
CA ILE A 772 -5.02 -0.78 5.98
C ILE A 772 -4.27 -1.11 4.70
N LEU A 773 -3.46 -2.16 4.73
CA LEU A 773 -2.80 -2.70 3.55
C LEU A 773 -3.48 -4.00 3.13
N PHE A 774 -3.95 -4.05 1.90
CA PHE A 774 -4.52 -5.23 1.30
C PHE A 774 -3.56 -5.81 0.26
N GLY A 775 -3.21 -7.09 0.39
CA GLY A 775 -2.70 -7.84 -0.75
C GLY A 775 -3.84 -8.17 -1.70
N VAL A 776 -3.61 -7.96 -2.99
CA VAL A 776 -4.62 -8.14 -4.04
C VAL A 776 -4.27 -9.35 -4.93
N GLY A 777 -3.09 -9.94 -4.72
CA GLY A 777 -2.57 -11.04 -5.50
C GLY A 777 -2.17 -10.62 -6.91
N GLU A 778 -2.14 -11.60 -7.81
CA GLU A 778 -2.00 -11.36 -9.23
C GLU A 778 -3.30 -10.74 -9.77
N LEU A 779 -3.21 -9.51 -10.28
CA LEU A 779 -4.36 -8.78 -10.81
C LEU A 779 -4.13 -8.35 -12.27
N ALA A 780 -5.21 -8.38 -13.06
CA ALA A 780 -5.11 -8.17 -14.50
C ALA A 780 -5.04 -6.69 -14.90
N ASN A 781 -5.80 -5.76 -14.26
CA ASN A 781 -5.81 -4.33 -14.64
C ASN A 781 -6.29 -3.32 -13.56
N TYR A 782 -7.35 -3.60 -12.80
CA TYR A 782 -7.93 -2.68 -11.80
C TYR A 782 -8.73 -3.43 -10.73
N ILE A 783 -8.96 -2.76 -9.59
CA ILE A 783 -9.85 -3.17 -8.50
C ILE A 783 -11.23 -2.58 -8.78
N GLU A 784 -12.27 -3.42 -8.76
CA GLU A 784 -13.63 -3.03 -9.16
C GLU A 784 -14.21 -1.97 -8.22
N ILE A 785 -14.18 -2.24 -6.91
CA ILE A 785 -14.81 -1.41 -5.89
C ILE A 785 -13.93 -1.36 -4.64
N ALA A 786 -13.74 -0.16 -4.09
CA ALA A 786 -13.37 0.02 -2.68
C ALA A 786 -14.44 0.82 -1.94
N LYS A 787 -14.82 0.37 -0.75
CA LYS A 787 -15.78 1.02 0.13
C LYS A 787 -15.10 1.42 1.42
N ILE A 788 -15.29 2.66 1.82
CA ILE A 788 -14.77 3.23 3.06
C ILE A 788 -15.94 3.59 3.95
N ARG A 789 -15.92 3.14 5.20
CA ARG A 789 -16.95 3.45 6.20
C ARG A 789 -16.35 4.17 7.41
N LEU A 790 -17.07 5.18 7.88
CA LEU A 790 -16.80 5.81 9.16
C LEU A 790 -17.81 5.37 10.21
N ILE A 791 -17.33 5.33 11.45
CA ILE A 791 -18.16 5.14 12.62
C ILE A 791 -18.99 6.40 12.86
N SER A 792 -20.26 6.21 13.25
CA SER A 792 -21.18 7.27 13.63
C SER A 792 -21.96 6.94 14.89
N SER A 793 -22.03 7.90 15.82
CA SER A 793 -22.88 7.87 17.01
C SER A 793 -24.31 8.38 16.72
N GLN A 794 -24.61 8.75 15.46
CA GLN A 794 -25.92 9.27 15.08
C GLN A 794 -27.05 8.21 15.18
N PRO A 795 -28.31 8.64 15.35
CA PRO A 795 -29.44 7.72 15.44
C PRO A 795 -29.56 6.82 14.21
N GLY A 796 -29.89 5.54 14.42
CA GLY A 796 -29.90 4.50 13.37
C GLY A 796 -30.89 4.69 12.21
N THR A 797 -31.64 5.79 12.16
CA THR A 797 -32.45 6.20 11.00
C THR A 797 -31.67 6.98 9.95
N MET A 798 -30.44 7.42 10.26
CA MET A 798 -29.55 8.11 9.32
C MET A 798 -28.84 7.12 8.39
N PRO A 799 -28.52 7.53 7.15
CA PRO A 799 -27.78 6.69 6.21
C PRO A 799 -26.39 6.34 6.74
N LEU A 800 -25.88 5.16 6.37
CA LEU A 800 -24.51 4.73 6.67
C LEU A 800 -23.50 5.76 6.12
N LEU A 801 -22.48 6.10 6.92
CA LEU A 801 -21.40 6.96 6.48
C LEU A 801 -20.42 6.14 5.60
N GLU A 802 -20.82 5.88 4.36
CA GLU A 802 -20.08 5.07 3.39
C GLU A 802 -19.75 5.88 2.12
N LYS A 803 -18.50 5.77 1.66
CA LYS A 803 -18.06 6.26 0.35
C LYS A 803 -17.54 5.10 -0.48
N GLN A 804 -18.09 4.95 -1.68
CA GLN A 804 -17.64 3.98 -2.67
C GLN A 804 -16.76 4.67 -3.72
N GLN A 805 -15.65 4.02 -4.06
CA GLN A 805 -14.76 4.39 -5.15
C GLN A 805 -14.65 3.20 -6.11
N ASP A 806 -14.89 3.46 -7.40
CA ASP A 806 -14.84 2.44 -8.44
C ASP A 806 -13.54 2.55 -9.25
N PHE A 807 -13.13 1.43 -9.87
CA PHE A 807 -12.02 1.35 -10.84
C PHE A 807 -10.70 1.93 -10.34
N ILE A 808 -10.12 1.28 -9.32
CA ILE A 808 -8.86 1.68 -8.72
C ILE A 808 -7.70 0.93 -9.40
N VAL A 809 -6.63 1.65 -9.73
CA VAL A 809 -5.41 1.04 -10.27
C VAL A 809 -4.68 0.30 -9.13
N PRO A 810 -4.13 -0.91 -9.33
CA PRO A 810 -3.32 -1.60 -8.33
C PRO A 810 -2.02 -0.82 -8.02
N ASP A 811 -1.32 -1.18 -6.94
CA ASP A 811 -0.13 -0.47 -6.41
C ASP A 811 -0.44 1.02 -6.14
N ALA A 812 -1.63 1.23 -5.59
CA ALA A 812 -2.13 2.55 -5.25
C ALA A 812 -2.31 2.70 -3.74
N GLN A 813 -1.93 3.88 -3.26
CA GLN A 813 -2.33 4.40 -1.96
C GLN A 813 -3.58 5.27 -2.14
N ILE A 814 -4.67 4.89 -1.49
CA ILE A 814 -5.87 5.69 -1.35
C ILE A 814 -5.84 6.41 -0.01
N VAL A 815 -5.90 7.74 -0.05
CA VAL A 815 -6.12 8.57 1.13
C VAL A 815 -7.52 9.17 1.05
N VAL A 816 -8.33 8.90 2.06
CA VAL A 816 -9.69 9.42 2.20
C VAL A 816 -9.70 10.53 3.23
N ASN A 817 -10.08 11.73 2.80
CA ASN A 817 -10.33 12.85 3.69
C ASN A 817 -11.86 13.06 3.83
N PRO A 818 -12.46 12.68 4.97
CA PRO A 818 -13.88 12.83 5.22
C PRO A 818 -14.24 14.25 5.70
N PHE A 819 -13.74 15.28 5.01
CA PHE A 819 -14.10 16.67 5.32
C PHE A 819 -15.57 16.93 4.94
N THR A 820 -16.29 17.52 5.91
CA THR A 820 -17.71 17.29 6.24
C THR A 820 -18.08 15.82 6.47
N ARG A 821 -17.65 15.29 7.63
CA ARG A 821 -17.84 13.90 8.07
C ARG A 821 -19.25 13.33 7.89
N GLN A 822 -20.27 14.16 8.10
CA GLN A 822 -21.67 13.72 8.06
C GLN A 822 -22.23 13.51 6.64
N ASP A 823 -21.52 13.99 5.61
CA ASP A 823 -21.93 13.86 4.21
C ASP A 823 -20.88 13.10 3.39
N PRO A 824 -21.02 11.78 3.21
CA PRO A 824 -20.10 10.98 2.41
C PRO A 824 -19.95 11.44 0.95
N SER A 825 -20.93 12.15 0.40
CA SER A 825 -20.85 12.67 -0.97
C SER A 825 -19.74 13.70 -1.13
N SER A 826 -19.47 14.47 -0.07
CA SER A 826 -18.44 15.51 0.01
C SER A 826 -17.02 14.97 0.21
N TRP A 827 -16.87 13.72 0.69
CA TRP A 827 -15.57 13.15 1.02
C TRP A 827 -14.65 13.10 -0.20
N ARG A 828 -13.41 13.52 0.02
CA ARG A 828 -12.37 13.55 -1.01
C ARG A 828 -11.57 12.27 -0.94
N VAL A 829 -11.53 11.54 -2.05
CA VAL A 829 -10.73 10.33 -2.23
C VAL A 829 -9.58 10.69 -3.17
N THR A 830 -8.35 10.59 -2.69
CA THR A 830 -7.14 10.84 -3.47
C THR A 830 -6.35 9.55 -3.64
N SER A 831 -5.97 9.23 -4.87
CA SER A 831 -5.15 8.06 -5.19
C SER A 831 -3.75 8.49 -5.58
N PHE A 832 -2.74 7.87 -4.99
CA PHE A 832 -1.34 8.02 -5.33
C PHE A 832 -0.84 6.70 -5.89
N LEU A 833 -0.25 6.77 -7.07
CA LEU A 833 0.38 5.62 -7.70
C LEU A 833 1.83 5.57 -7.24
N GLU A 834 2.29 4.40 -6.85
CA GLU A 834 3.72 4.20 -6.70
C GLU A 834 4.37 4.44 -8.07
N PRO A 835 5.36 5.35 -8.19
CA PRO A 835 6.02 5.54 -9.46
C PRO A 835 6.72 4.23 -9.80
N LEU A 836 6.51 3.71 -11.02
CA LEU A 836 7.21 2.57 -11.61
C LEU A 836 8.73 2.83 -11.69
N ARG A 837 9.41 2.95 -10.54
CA ARG A 837 10.80 3.36 -10.35
C ARG A 837 11.72 2.16 -10.27
N ASN A 838 11.39 1.11 -10.99
CA ASN A 838 12.32 0.01 -11.16
C ASN A 838 13.53 0.51 -11.98
N LEU A 839 14.63 0.83 -11.28
CA LEU A 839 15.96 1.21 -11.80
C LEU A 839 16.43 0.28 -12.94
N LYS A 840 15.95 -0.97 -12.94
CA LYS A 840 16.12 -1.96 -14.01
C LYS A 840 15.75 -1.39 -15.38
N VAL A 841 14.68 -0.62 -15.51
CA VAL A 841 14.25 -0.03 -16.79
C VAL A 841 15.24 1.00 -17.30
N LEU A 842 15.80 1.83 -16.42
CA LEU A 842 16.81 2.83 -16.77
C LEU A 842 18.16 2.17 -17.10
N ILE A 843 18.58 1.17 -16.32
CA ILE A 843 19.80 0.40 -16.60
C ILE A 843 19.68 -0.37 -17.92
N ILE A 844 18.52 -0.97 -18.20
CA ILE A 844 18.24 -1.62 -19.50
C ILE A 844 18.32 -0.60 -20.64
N ALA A 845 17.78 0.60 -20.47
CA ALA A 845 17.88 1.65 -21.49
C ALA A 845 19.35 2.09 -21.71
N ILE A 846 20.10 2.33 -20.64
CA ILE A 846 21.52 2.72 -20.72
C ILE A 846 22.35 1.61 -21.38
N THR A 847 22.15 0.35 -20.99
CA THR A 847 22.86 -0.79 -21.58
C THR A 847 22.49 -1.02 -23.04
N MET A 848 21.23 -0.82 -23.43
CA MET A 848 20.83 -0.84 -24.84
C MET A 848 21.53 0.25 -25.64
N VAL A 849 21.56 1.49 -25.13
CA VAL A 849 22.23 2.60 -25.81
C VAL A 849 23.73 2.34 -25.94
N ALA A 850 24.38 1.84 -24.89
CA ALA A 850 25.79 1.47 -24.93
C ALA A 850 26.06 0.36 -25.96
N LEU A 851 25.20 -0.65 -26.05
CA LEU A 851 25.29 -1.73 -27.04
C LEU A 851 25.11 -1.20 -28.47
N MET A 852 24.16 -0.29 -28.70
CA MET A 852 23.97 0.34 -30.01
C MET A 852 25.22 1.14 -30.45
N ILE A 853 25.82 1.89 -29.53
CA ILE A 853 27.06 2.65 -29.81
C ILE A 853 28.21 1.68 -30.14
N PHE A 854 28.36 0.61 -29.36
CA PHE A 854 29.37 -0.41 -29.60
C PHE A 854 29.22 -1.06 -30.99
N LEU A 855 27.99 -1.44 -31.37
CA LEU A 855 27.70 -1.99 -32.68
C LEU A 855 27.98 -1.00 -33.81
N ALA A 856 27.63 0.28 -33.64
CA ALA A 856 27.92 1.32 -34.63
C ALA A 856 29.43 1.51 -34.85
N ILE A 857 30.24 1.45 -33.78
CA ILE A 857 31.70 1.49 -33.87
C ILE A 857 32.21 0.27 -34.64
N LEU A 858 31.72 -0.92 -34.33
CA LEU A 858 32.10 -2.17 -35.00
C LEU A 858 31.79 -2.15 -36.50
N VAL A 859 30.58 -1.71 -36.87
CA VAL A 859 30.18 -1.53 -38.28
C VAL A 859 31.07 -0.51 -38.97
N THR A 860 31.39 0.61 -38.32
CA THR A 860 32.26 1.64 -38.89
C THR A 860 33.68 1.11 -39.13
N ILE A 861 34.21 0.29 -38.22
CA ILE A 861 35.52 -0.36 -38.38
C ILE A 861 35.49 -1.33 -39.56
N LEU A 862 34.48 -2.18 -39.65
CA LEU A 862 34.32 -3.14 -40.75
C LEU A 862 34.19 -2.43 -42.11
N GLN A 863 33.40 -1.36 -42.18
CA GLN A 863 33.25 -0.54 -43.39
C GLN A 863 34.58 0.12 -43.78
N CYS A 864 35.37 0.58 -42.81
CA CYS A 864 36.69 1.14 -43.08
C CYS A 864 37.66 0.09 -43.61
N MET A 865 37.58 -1.15 -43.12
CA MET A 865 38.39 -2.27 -43.61
C MET A 865 37.99 -2.67 -45.03
N GLU A 866 36.69 -2.78 -45.30
CA GLU A 866 36.14 -3.09 -46.63
C GLU A 866 36.55 -2.04 -47.67
N VAL A 867 36.41 -0.74 -47.35
CA VAL A 867 36.84 0.34 -48.25
C VAL A 867 38.35 0.33 -48.51
N ARG A 868 39.15 -0.15 -47.55
CA ARG A 868 40.60 -0.28 -47.73
C ARG A 868 40.93 -1.44 -48.66
N GLU A 869 40.26 -2.57 -48.50
CA GLU A 869 40.45 -3.76 -49.34
C GLU A 869 40.00 -3.49 -50.79
N ASP A 870 38.86 -2.83 -50.99
CA ASP A 870 38.37 -2.33 -52.28
C ASP A 870 39.37 -1.40 -53.00
N ARG A 871 40.10 -0.58 -52.24
CA ARG A 871 41.14 0.30 -52.80
C ARG A 871 42.35 -0.50 -53.25
N GLU A 872 42.74 -1.52 -52.51
CA GLU A 872 43.83 -2.42 -52.88
C GLU A 872 43.47 -3.22 -54.14
N GLU A 873 42.25 -3.76 -54.24
CA GLU A 873 41.76 -4.45 -55.45
C GLU A 873 41.73 -3.53 -56.69
N LYS A 874 41.26 -2.29 -56.55
CA LYS A 874 41.28 -1.30 -57.65
C LYS A 874 42.70 -0.99 -58.11
N MET A 875 43.67 -0.90 -57.20
CA MET A 875 45.08 -0.72 -57.56
C MET A 875 45.63 -1.93 -58.32
N HIS A 876 45.25 -3.16 -57.93
CA HIS A 876 45.62 -4.37 -58.66
C HIS A 876 44.97 -4.46 -60.06
N GLN A 877 43.72 -4.04 -60.22
CA GLN A 877 43.05 -4.00 -61.53
C GLN A 877 43.67 -2.96 -62.48
N VAL A 878 44.11 -1.81 -61.96
CA VAL A 878 44.82 -0.78 -62.75
C VAL A 878 46.19 -1.27 -63.23
N GLN A 879 46.87 -2.13 -62.46
CA GLN A 879 48.12 -2.77 -62.89
C GLN A 879 47.93 -3.91 -63.90
N GLY A 880 46.70 -4.42 -64.06
CA GLY A 880 46.35 -5.46 -65.04
C GLY A 880 46.17 -4.97 -66.49
N PHE A 881 46.19 -3.65 -66.74
CA PHE A 881 45.99 -3.04 -68.06
C PHE A 881 47.28 -2.50 -68.70
N HIS A 882 48.39 -3.18 -68.48
CA HIS A 882 49.62 -2.99 -69.27
C HIS A 882 50.09 -4.31 -69.87
N PHE A 883 49.39 -4.77 -70.93
CA PHE A 883 49.92 -5.61 -72.00
C PHE A 883 49.25 -5.27 -73.32
#